data_AF-A0A7J4AZU9-F1
#
_entry.id   AF-A0A7J4AZU9-F1
#
_cell.length_a   1.000
_cell.length_b   1.000
_cell.length_c   1.000
_cell.angle_alpha   90.00
_cell.angle_beta   90.00
_cell.angle_gamma   90.00
#
_symmetry.space_group_name_H-M   'P 1'
#
loop_
_entity.id
_entity.type
_entity.pdbx_description
1 polymer ?
#
loop_
_entity_poly.entity_id
_entity_poly.type
_entity_poly.pdbx_seq_one_letter_code
_entity_poly.pdbx_strand_id
1 'polypeptide(L)'
;MPKNIIDENRLLQTVSKTLRDDLSIEDTIKSWLRDQESRGTVVRLQVESTPNLRDFADTLKFFINTMGQERSLKEVYDKNQDLVKYTRFGAKKVGLIPDLQFPKFRVITEDLASNGFLERIGREMYRVKLHPVESRILRLLKEETKLSLEELEHFFVLEKPRYIRDVFIPILEYKGLITEKGNYYYLTNRSELHEEVASLYRRFSEIAESYKQYGYVYMVKERGERLISLSELKLLIENLYKDAQEVIGLNEELELQRLSLAKRLTEHFFEELFPFIREASKLGDRILTETEVTENKAGELLREVKEKCDKLFKILFELNDVEEYIAIRERLGKVREYSSATDEDVREFVKRFSDEEKKKFGFSMEEEAAYYFNPKIFVMSGLLEKARQVLEDIEKKTTELSKQLDELVDRQKSLEEKLSSKRIDEKYKLTHSILRTLHQLSIAYSQLNPVRLEKLKIKKLMEYLKENIKGLHDHVDKLESCASSLDKLFKEEEDFVKLLEASADFVLHILSVFDIESYDEEARRFSDLVKEVISQYEEFARVIQPKSPEEIQQAIRESSKKIEHFGARLENGKDGINKMWNRYVEEAREFINDIENMMKVLKRFIMDPEREKEVRKILSELNDHINVKSPENLRKKLSELERMKQKVRDSLYEALKDVLTREELSLVEYIVRRIGGKKREKAWLPLKEVYDLAKRDLGLDSPKTEEILKKLIELGILKQGVTLASTS
;
A
#
# COMPACT_ATOMS: atom_id res chain seq x y z
N MET A 1 112.97 31.82 -72.38
CA MET A 1 112.45 31.81 -71.00
C MET A 1 110.95 31.60 -71.02
N PRO A 2 110.40 30.51 -70.47
CA PRO A 2 109.01 30.48 -70.05
C PRO A 2 108.92 30.99 -68.60
N LYS A 3 108.11 32.02 -68.36
CA LYS A 3 107.71 32.44 -67.01
C LYS A 3 106.85 31.32 -66.42
N ASN A 4 107.40 30.56 -65.47
CA ASN A 4 106.61 29.72 -64.58
C ASN A 4 105.73 30.65 -63.75
N ILE A 5 104.48 30.83 -64.19
CA ILE A 5 103.43 31.38 -63.34
C ILE A 5 103.10 30.27 -62.35
N ILE A 6 103.71 30.33 -61.17
CA ILE A 6 103.29 29.53 -60.03
C ILE A 6 101.92 30.07 -59.65
N ASP A 7 100.89 29.23 -59.75
CA ASP A 7 99.57 29.52 -59.24
C ASP A 7 99.65 29.57 -57.70
N GLU A 8 99.82 30.77 -57.15
CA GLU A 8 100.01 31.02 -55.72
C GLU A 8 98.88 30.45 -54.88
N ASN A 9 97.64 30.39 -55.40
CA ASN A 9 96.51 29.78 -54.70
C ASN A 9 96.67 28.26 -54.58
N ARG A 10 97.18 27.60 -55.62
CA ARG A 10 97.50 26.16 -55.59
C ARG A 10 98.70 25.88 -54.69
N LEU A 11 99.69 26.76 -54.67
CA LEU A 11 100.85 26.64 -53.78
C LEU A 11 100.42 26.83 -52.31
N LEU A 12 99.60 27.84 -52.00
CA LEU A 12 99.02 28.06 -50.67
C LEU A 12 98.14 26.91 -50.20
N GLN A 13 97.30 26.34 -51.09
CA GLN A 13 96.50 25.16 -50.76
C GLN A 13 97.37 23.94 -50.49
N THR A 14 98.42 23.75 -51.29
CA THR A 14 99.35 22.62 -51.12
C THR A 14 100.16 22.77 -49.84
N VAL A 15 100.74 23.95 -49.59
CA VAL A 15 101.49 24.27 -48.36
C VAL A 15 100.59 24.22 -47.13
N SER A 16 99.35 24.71 -47.21
CA SER A 16 98.38 24.60 -46.10
C SER A 16 97.97 23.15 -45.84
N LYS A 17 97.85 22.32 -46.89
CA LYS A 17 97.57 20.90 -46.76
C LYS A 17 98.75 20.14 -46.17
N THR A 18 99.96 20.36 -46.68
CA THR A 18 101.20 19.77 -46.14
C THR A 18 101.44 20.21 -44.71
N LEU A 19 101.21 21.48 -44.35
CA LEU A 19 101.28 21.94 -42.96
C LEU A 19 100.21 21.30 -42.07
N ARG A 20 98.97 21.12 -42.56
CA ARG A 20 97.92 20.42 -41.80
C ARG A 20 98.25 18.95 -41.57
N ASP A 21 98.81 18.29 -42.57
CA ASP A 21 99.18 16.88 -42.57
C ASP A 21 100.44 16.66 -41.68
N ASP A 22 101.50 17.46 -41.86
CA ASP A 22 102.76 17.39 -41.09
C ASP A 22 102.57 17.75 -39.61
N LEU A 23 101.72 18.74 -39.30
CA LEU A 23 101.39 19.10 -37.92
C LEU A 23 100.27 18.23 -37.33
N SER A 24 99.75 17.26 -38.09
CA SER A 24 98.66 16.35 -37.67
C SER A 24 97.50 17.12 -36.99
N ILE A 25 97.16 18.30 -37.51
CA ILE A 25 96.22 19.22 -36.86
C ILE A 25 94.84 18.57 -36.75
N GLU A 26 94.41 17.86 -37.80
CA GLU A 26 93.13 17.15 -37.79
C GLU A 26 93.09 16.05 -36.74
N ASP A 27 94.16 15.26 -36.61
CA ASP A 27 94.23 14.17 -35.63
C ASP A 27 94.34 14.71 -34.20
N THR A 28 95.04 15.82 -34.01
CA THR A 28 95.12 16.54 -32.72
C THR A 28 93.77 17.13 -32.34
N ILE A 29 93.04 17.76 -33.26
CA ILE A 29 91.68 18.27 -33.02
C ILE A 29 90.72 17.10 -32.74
N LYS A 30 90.78 16.01 -33.51
CA LYS A 30 89.96 14.81 -33.26
C LYS A 30 90.28 14.14 -31.93
N SER A 31 91.55 14.12 -31.51
CA SER A 31 91.98 13.61 -30.22
C SER A 31 91.50 14.51 -29.08
N TRP A 32 91.65 15.83 -29.23
CA TRP A 32 91.15 16.82 -28.27
C TRP A 32 89.62 16.75 -28.13
N LEU A 33 88.88 16.67 -29.24
CA LEU A 33 87.42 16.50 -29.23
C LEU A 33 87.01 15.22 -28.51
N ARG A 34 87.69 14.09 -28.77
CA ARG A 34 87.43 12.83 -28.04
C ARG A 34 87.73 12.93 -26.55
N ASP A 35 88.81 13.62 -26.16
CA ASP A 35 89.10 13.90 -24.74
C ASP A 35 88.01 14.79 -24.12
N GLN A 36 87.58 15.84 -24.81
CA GLN A 36 86.51 16.72 -24.32
C GLN A 36 85.13 16.03 -24.25
N GLU A 37 84.81 15.13 -25.19
CA GLU A 37 83.61 14.28 -25.15
C GLU A 37 83.68 13.33 -23.93
N SER A 38 84.85 12.72 -23.67
CA SER A 38 85.04 11.85 -22.49
C SER A 38 84.92 12.59 -21.15
N ARG A 39 85.20 13.90 -21.14
CA ARG A 39 85.00 14.79 -19.98
C ARG A 39 83.58 15.38 -19.90
N GLY A 40 82.73 15.09 -20.88
CA GLY A 40 81.37 15.63 -20.98
C GLY A 40 81.30 17.12 -21.35
N THR A 41 82.40 17.75 -21.76
CA THR A 41 82.42 19.19 -22.15
C THR A 41 81.83 19.41 -23.54
N VAL A 42 82.14 18.53 -24.49
CA VAL A 42 81.59 18.55 -25.85
C VAL A 42 80.45 17.53 -25.90
N VAL A 43 79.28 17.96 -26.37
CA VAL A 43 78.06 17.13 -26.42
C VAL A 43 77.67 16.90 -27.88
N ARG A 44 77.80 15.64 -28.30
CA ARG A 44 77.38 15.14 -29.61
C ARG A 44 76.62 13.84 -29.44
N LEU A 45 75.42 13.78 -30.00
CA LEU A 45 74.56 12.59 -29.94
C LEU A 45 74.19 12.15 -31.35
N GLN A 46 74.54 10.92 -31.70
CA GLN A 46 74.17 10.24 -32.94
C GLN A 46 72.86 9.50 -32.72
N VAL A 47 71.74 10.19 -32.89
CA VAL A 47 70.39 9.63 -32.76
C VAL A 47 69.79 9.52 -34.16
N GLU A 48 69.71 8.29 -34.68
CA GLU A 48 69.19 7.98 -36.02
C GLU A 48 67.77 7.40 -35.96
N SER A 49 67.44 6.76 -34.84
CA SER A 49 66.18 6.05 -34.61
C SER A 49 64.95 6.93 -34.45
N THR A 50 65.12 8.21 -34.06
CA THR A 50 64.02 9.15 -33.86
C THR A 50 64.45 10.61 -34.07
N PRO A 51 63.63 11.45 -34.74
CA PRO A 51 63.88 12.89 -34.82
C PRO A 51 63.55 13.64 -33.52
N ASN A 52 62.80 13.01 -32.59
CA ASN A 52 62.44 13.60 -31.32
C ASN A 52 63.42 13.18 -30.21
N LEU A 53 64.27 14.11 -29.78
CA LEU A 53 65.24 13.87 -28.70
C LEU A 53 64.59 13.51 -27.35
N ARG A 54 63.34 13.94 -27.12
CA ARG A 54 62.59 13.55 -25.92
C ARG A 54 62.15 12.09 -25.96
N ASP A 55 61.73 11.56 -27.12
CA ASP A 55 61.42 10.13 -27.26
C ASP A 55 62.66 9.27 -26.95
N PHE A 56 63.85 9.74 -27.37
CA PHE A 56 65.12 9.09 -27.07
C PHE A 56 65.41 9.08 -25.56
N ALA A 57 65.31 10.24 -24.91
CA ALA A 57 65.53 10.38 -23.47
C ALA A 57 64.50 9.61 -22.63
N ASP A 58 63.22 9.67 -23.02
CA ASP A 58 62.13 8.93 -22.37
C ASP A 58 62.28 7.42 -22.50
N THR A 59 62.91 6.94 -23.58
CA THR A 59 63.19 5.50 -23.74
C THR A 59 64.18 5.01 -22.67
N LEU A 60 65.12 5.84 -22.22
CA LEU A 60 66.05 5.47 -21.16
C LEU A 60 65.35 5.21 -19.81
N LYS A 61 64.17 5.81 -19.58
CA LYS A 61 63.38 5.60 -18.35
C LYS A 61 63.04 4.13 -18.11
N PHE A 62 62.83 3.35 -19.18
CA PHE A 62 62.63 1.90 -19.09
C PHE A 62 63.78 1.22 -18.32
N PHE A 63 65.02 1.59 -18.62
CA PHE A 63 66.21 1.02 -17.98
C PHE A 63 66.46 1.63 -16.60
N ILE A 64 66.17 2.94 -16.41
CA ILE A 64 66.30 3.62 -15.11
C ILE A 64 65.37 2.98 -14.07
N ASN A 65 64.15 2.57 -14.45
CA ASN A 65 63.22 1.88 -13.54
C ASN A 65 63.78 0.53 -13.02
N THR A 66 64.69 -0.09 -13.77
CA THR A 66 65.37 -1.33 -13.40
C THR A 66 66.84 -1.11 -13.03
N MET A 67 67.21 0.12 -12.66
CA MET A 67 68.59 0.46 -12.29
C MET A 67 69.10 -0.43 -11.15
N GLY A 68 70.39 -0.78 -11.22
CA GLY A 68 71.04 -1.74 -10.30
C GLY A 68 70.94 -3.21 -10.73
N GLN A 69 70.27 -3.52 -11.86
CA GLN A 69 70.11 -4.88 -12.37
C GLN A 69 70.58 -4.97 -13.84
N GLU A 70 71.16 -6.11 -14.22
CA GLU A 70 71.42 -6.45 -15.62
C GLU A 70 70.19 -7.16 -16.19
N ARG A 71 69.65 -6.69 -17.30
CA ARG A 71 68.44 -7.26 -17.90
C ARG A 71 68.48 -7.28 -19.42
N SER A 72 67.78 -8.24 -19.99
CA SER A 72 67.53 -8.30 -21.44
C SER A 72 66.51 -7.24 -21.86
N LEU A 73 66.50 -6.90 -23.15
CA LEU A 73 65.54 -5.93 -23.71
C LEU A 73 64.09 -6.29 -23.42
N LYS A 74 63.75 -7.57 -23.55
CA LYS A 74 62.40 -8.07 -23.33
C LYS A 74 61.99 -7.95 -21.86
N GLU A 75 62.87 -8.34 -20.93
CA GLU A 75 62.59 -8.22 -19.50
C GLU A 75 62.44 -6.75 -19.06
N VAL A 76 63.26 -5.85 -19.59
CA VAL A 76 63.14 -4.41 -19.33
C VAL A 76 61.79 -3.90 -19.84
N TYR A 77 61.42 -4.24 -21.07
CA TYR A 77 60.15 -3.81 -21.64
C TYR A 77 58.95 -4.36 -20.83
N ASP A 78 58.91 -5.66 -20.58
CA ASP A 78 57.79 -6.34 -19.90
C ASP A 78 57.59 -5.81 -18.47
N LYS A 79 58.67 -5.62 -17.70
CA LYS A 79 58.60 -5.03 -16.35
C LYS A 79 58.07 -3.60 -16.33
N ASN A 80 58.31 -2.85 -17.38
CA ASN A 80 57.82 -1.49 -17.51
C ASN A 80 56.37 -1.48 -18.00
N GLN A 81 55.93 -2.46 -18.81
CA GLN A 81 54.51 -2.65 -19.10
C GLN A 81 53.69 -2.88 -17.82
N ASP A 82 54.28 -3.56 -16.82
CA ASP A 82 53.68 -3.69 -15.49
C ASP A 82 53.52 -2.36 -14.75
N LEU A 83 54.32 -1.33 -15.02
CA LEU A 83 54.12 0.00 -14.45
C LEU A 83 53.07 0.80 -15.23
N VAL A 84 53.05 0.64 -16.56
CA VAL A 84 52.06 1.27 -17.45
C VAL A 84 50.63 0.83 -17.11
N LYS A 85 50.42 -0.40 -16.63
CA LYS A 85 49.08 -0.90 -16.26
C LYS A 85 48.40 -0.08 -15.18
N TYR A 86 49.17 0.59 -14.30
CA TYR A 86 48.64 1.46 -13.24
C TYR A 86 48.35 2.89 -13.68
N THR A 87 48.51 3.19 -14.98
CA THR A 87 48.20 4.50 -15.54
C THR A 87 46.89 4.46 -16.33
N ARG A 88 46.07 5.51 -16.17
CA ARG A 88 44.89 5.73 -16.99
C ARG A 88 45.26 6.02 -18.44
N PHE A 89 44.46 5.51 -19.38
CA PHE A 89 44.61 5.87 -20.78
C PHE A 89 44.46 7.37 -20.99
N GLY A 90 45.46 8.02 -21.60
CA GLY A 90 45.42 9.46 -21.88
C GLY A 90 45.72 10.35 -20.67
N ALA A 91 46.11 9.80 -19.52
CA ALA A 91 46.62 10.58 -18.40
C ALA A 91 47.84 11.40 -18.85
N LYS A 92 47.74 12.73 -18.78
CA LYS A 92 48.71 13.65 -19.38
C LYS A 92 49.92 13.99 -18.48
N LYS A 93 49.98 13.46 -17.25
CA LYS A 93 50.79 14.09 -16.19
C LYS A 93 51.97 13.31 -15.62
N VAL A 94 51.98 11.97 -15.62
CA VAL A 94 53.07 11.24 -14.95
C VAL A 94 53.87 10.47 -15.98
N GLY A 95 54.96 11.10 -16.43
CA GLY A 95 55.91 10.56 -17.41
C GLY A 95 56.75 9.40 -16.85
N LEU A 96 56.07 8.37 -16.32
CA LEU A 96 56.67 7.14 -15.81
C LEU A 96 57.36 6.41 -16.96
N ILE A 97 56.64 6.12 -18.05
CA ILE A 97 57.16 5.40 -19.22
C ILE A 97 56.41 5.91 -20.47
N PRO A 98 57.10 6.14 -21.60
CA PRO A 98 56.43 6.55 -22.84
C PRO A 98 55.64 5.38 -23.47
N ASP A 99 54.53 5.70 -24.15
CA ASP A 99 53.74 4.72 -24.92
C ASP A 99 54.48 4.32 -26.21
N LEU A 100 55.39 3.34 -26.07
CA LEU A 100 56.31 2.92 -27.12
C LEU A 100 56.16 1.43 -27.40
N GLN A 101 55.97 1.07 -28.67
CA GLN A 101 55.89 -0.33 -29.11
C GLN A 101 57.27 -0.99 -29.13
N PHE A 102 57.33 -2.29 -28.81
CA PHE A 102 58.58 -3.06 -28.70
C PHE A 102 59.55 -2.91 -29.89
N PRO A 103 59.10 -2.92 -31.18
CA PRO A 103 60.02 -2.72 -32.30
C PRO A 103 60.71 -1.35 -32.28
N LYS A 104 59.99 -0.27 -31.96
CA LYS A 104 60.56 1.09 -31.86
C LYS A 104 61.46 1.21 -30.62
N PHE A 105 61.06 0.60 -29.50
CA PHE A 105 61.88 0.49 -28.28
C PHE A 105 63.24 -0.16 -28.55
N ARG A 106 63.27 -1.27 -29.28
CA ARG A 106 64.50 -1.97 -29.63
C ARG A 106 65.46 -1.09 -30.42
N VAL A 107 64.97 -0.39 -31.45
CA VAL A 107 65.83 0.45 -32.30
C VAL A 107 66.40 1.63 -31.51
N ILE A 108 65.58 2.31 -30.69
CA ILE A 108 66.07 3.43 -29.86
C ILE A 108 67.07 2.96 -28.79
N THR A 109 66.96 1.72 -28.29
CA THR A 109 67.95 1.16 -27.35
C THR A 109 69.34 1.06 -27.99
N GLU A 110 69.43 0.67 -29.26
CA GLU A 110 70.72 0.58 -29.95
C GLU A 110 71.40 1.97 -30.01
N ASP A 111 70.63 3.04 -30.25
CA ASP A 111 71.13 4.42 -30.15
C ASP A 111 71.56 4.77 -28.72
N LEU A 112 70.78 4.41 -27.70
CA LEU A 112 71.12 4.68 -26.29
C LEU A 112 72.45 4.02 -25.89
N ALA A 113 72.68 2.78 -26.35
CA ALA A 113 73.94 2.08 -26.12
C ALA A 113 75.10 2.70 -26.91
N SER A 114 74.87 3.08 -28.18
CA SER A 114 75.89 3.68 -29.04
C SER A 114 76.33 5.07 -28.56
N ASN A 115 75.41 5.80 -27.91
CA ASN A 115 75.68 7.10 -27.28
C ASN A 115 76.12 6.99 -25.81
N GLY A 116 76.37 5.79 -25.30
CA GLY A 116 76.99 5.60 -23.98
C GLY A 116 76.09 5.78 -22.75
N PHE A 117 74.77 5.82 -22.92
CA PHE A 117 73.81 5.79 -21.80
C PHE A 117 73.61 4.38 -21.24
N LEU A 118 73.81 3.36 -22.07
CA LEU A 118 73.71 1.95 -21.71
C LEU A 118 75.03 1.23 -21.98
N GLU A 119 75.41 0.34 -21.06
CA GLU A 119 76.51 -0.60 -21.21
C GLU A 119 75.96 -1.98 -21.60
N ARG A 120 76.53 -2.59 -22.65
CA ARG A 120 76.20 -3.96 -23.05
C ARG A 120 77.04 -4.94 -22.25
N ILE A 121 76.37 -5.77 -21.44
CA ILE A 121 76.99 -6.85 -20.68
C ILE A 121 76.71 -8.16 -21.43
N GLY A 122 77.71 -8.71 -22.12
CA GLY A 122 77.51 -9.89 -22.98
C GLY A 122 76.70 -9.59 -24.24
N ARG A 123 75.96 -10.59 -24.76
CA ARG A 123 75.27 -10.48 -26.07
C ARG A 123 73.91 -9.76 -26.02
N GLU A 124 73.18 -9.84 -24.91
CA GLU A 124 71.78 -9.37 -24.86
C GLU A 124 71.41 -8.57 -23.59
N MET A 125 72.32 -8.41 -22.63
CA MET A 125 72.03 -7.73 -21.36
C MET A 125 72.52 -6.29 -21.39
N TYR A 126 71.73 -5.41 -20.78
CA TYR A 126 72.01 -3.97 -20.70
C TYR A 126 72.03 -3.51 -19.25
N ARG A 127 72.86 -2.50 -18.97
CA ARG A 127 72.94 -1.80 -17.69
C ARG A 127 73.01 -0.29 -17.91
N VAL A 128 72.32 0.48 -17.07
CA VAL A 128 72.38 1.95 -17.09
C VAL A 128 73.75 2.42 -16.60
N LYS A 129 74.34 3.39 -17.31
CA LYS A 129 75.58 4.04 -16.93
C LYS A 129 75.36 5.54 -16.70
N LEU A 130 76.13 6.15 -15.80
CA LEU A 130 76.19 7.61 -15.65
C LEU A 130 76.98 8.20 -16.83
N HIS A 131 76.31 8.97 -17.70
CA HIS A 131 76.93 9.58 -18.87
C HIS A 131 77.94 10.68 -18.47
N PRO A 132 79.06 10.89 -19.20
CA PRO A 132 80.03 11.95 -18.86
C PRO A 132 79.42 13.36 -18.71
N VAL A 133 78.42 13.68 -19.53
CA VAL A 133 77.66 14.94 -19.45
C VAL A 133 76.83 15.00 -18.17
N GLU A 134 76.18 13.91 -17.75
CA GLU A 134 75.46 13.82 -16.48
C GLU A 134 76.42 14.09 -15.31
N SER A 135 77.57 13.42 -15.29
CA SER A 135 78.63 13.63 -14.28
C SER A 135 79.10 15.09 -14.22
N ARG A 136 79.24 15.75 -15.39
CA ARG A 136 79.63 17.15 -15.46
C ARG A 136 78.55 18.08 -14.90
N ILE A 137 77.28 17.86 -15.25
CA ILE A 137 76.15 18.65 -14.71
C ILE A 137 76.10 18.54 -13.18
N LEU A 138 76.20 17.33 -12.64
CA LEU A 138 76.17 17.10 -11.19
C LEU A 138 77.34 17.79 -10.48
N ARG A 139 78.53 17.78 -11.08
CA ARG A 139 79.69 18.52 -10.54
C ARG A 139 79.47 20.04 -10.55
N LEU A 140 78.95 20.60 -11.64
CA LEU A 140 78.65 22.03 -11.75
C LEU A 140 77.62 22.46 -10.70
N LEU A 141 76.54 21.68 -10.50
CA LEU A 141 75.55 21.97 -9.46
C LEU A 141 76.11 21.83 -8.04
N LYS A 142 77.12 20.97 -7.85
CA LYS A 142 77.85 20.87 -6.58
C LYS A 142 78.73 22.09 -6.31
N GLU A 143 79.31 22.68 -7.35
CA GLU A 143 80.20 23.85 -7.27
C GLU A 143 79.41 25.16 -7.13
N GLU A 144 78.36 25.35 -7.96
CA GLU A 144 77.60 26.61 -8.08
C GLU A 144 76.33 26.63 -7.21
N THR A 145 75.99 25.53 -6.52
CA THR A 145 74.78 25.32 -5.68
C THR A 145 73.44 25.34 -6.42
N LYS A 146 73.26 26.21 -7.42
CA LYS A 146 72.06 26.29 -8.28
C LYS A 146 72.40 26.89 -9.64
N LEU A 147 71.78 26.38 -10.71
CA LEU A 147 71.98 26.90 -12.07
C LEU A 147 70.65 26.93 -12.82
N SER A 148 70.40 27.99 -13.58
CA SER A 148 69.35 28.02 -14.59
C SER A 148 69.75 27.20 -15.82
N LEU A 149 68.77 26.86 -16.68
CA LEU A 149 69.05 26.15 -17.92
C LEU A 149 70.06 26.91 -18.81
N GLU A 150 69.88 28.22 -18.94
CA GLU A 150 70.75 29.07 -19.76
C GLU A 150 72.18 29.05 -19.20
N GLU A 151 72.36 29.26 -17.90
CA GLU A 151 73.68 29.21 -17.26
C GLU A 151 74.34 27.84 -17.44
N LEU A 152 73.57 26.75 -17.29
CA LEU A 152 74.07 25.40 -17.46
C LEU A 152 74.57 25.16 -18.89
N GLU A 153 73.82 25.59 -19.91
CA GLU A 153 74.20 25.44 -21.33
C GLU A 153 75.52 26.13 -21.68
N HIS A 154 75.87 27.25 -21.02
CA HIS A 154 77.15 27.96 -21.24
C HIS A 154 78.40 27.15 -20.85
N PHE A 155 78.26 26.10 -20.01
CA PHE A 155 79.37 25.24 -19.61
C PHE A 155 79.71 24.12 -20.62
N PHE A 156 78.98 24.04 -21.74
CA PHE A 156 79.09 22.97 -22.73
C PHE A 156 79.30 23.51 -24.14
N VAL A 157 79.97 22.72 -24.97
CA VAL A 157 80.03 22.91 -26.42
C VAL A 157 79.00 21.98 -27.06
N LEU A 158 77.87 22.54 -27.48
CA LEU A 158 76.69 21.80 -27.95
C LEU A 158 76.64 21.76 -29.48
N GLU A 159 76.57 20.57 -30.08
CA GLU A 159 76.26 20.44 -31.51
C GLU A 159 74.79 20.80 -31.81
N LYS A 160 73.88 20.53 -30.86
CA LYS A 160 72.50 21.01 -30.89
C LYS A 160 72.16 21.69 -29.55
N PRO A 161 71.61 22.92 -29.54
CA PRO A 161 71.29 23.64 -28.30
C PRO A 161 70.37 22.84 -27.35
N ARG A 162 69.46 22.03 -27.92
CA ARG A 162 68.44 21.31 -27.15
C ARG A 162 68.93 20.09 -26.38
N TYR A 163 70.18 19.66 -26.52
CA TYR A 163 70.64 18.41 -25.88
C TYR A 163 70.55 18.43 -24.35
N ILE A 164 70.92 19.54 -23.71
CA ILE A 164 70.84 19.65 -22.24
C ILE A 164 69.38 19.61 -21.79
N ARG A 165 68.54 20.46 -22.38
CA ARG A 165 67.12 20.59 -22.06
C ARG A 165 66.28 19.34 -22.34
N ASP A 166 66.43 18.75 -23.52
CA ASP A 166 65.52 17.70 -24.00
C ASP A 166 66.03 16.29 -23.71
N VAL A 167 67.29 16.13 -23.31
CA VAL A 167 67.89 14.81 -23.01
C VAL A 167 68.40 14.73 -21.57
N PHE A 168 69.44 15.50 -21.21
CA PHE A 168 70.17 15.27 -19.97
C PHE A 168 69.41 15.72 -18.70
N ILE A 169 68.75 16.88 -18.74
CA ILE A 169 67.93 17.35 -17.59
C ILE A 169 66.79 16.37 -17.28
N PRO A 170 65.93 15.98 -18.24
CA PRO A 170 64.87 15.00 -17.97
C PRO A 170 65.37 13.66 -17.42
N ILE A 171 66.54 13.18 -17.89
CA ILE A 171 67.15 11.94 -17.40
C ILE A 171 67.58 12.09 -15.94
N LEU A 172 68.30 13.17 -15.61
CA LEU A 172 68.78 13.43 -14.25
C LEU A 172 67.64 13.63 -13.25
N GLU A 173 66.58 14.35 -13.64
CA GLU A 173 65.36 14.50 -12.84
C GLU A 173 64.63 13.18 -12.65
N TYR A 174 64.57 12.34 -13.69
CA TYR A 174 63.94 11.03 -13.59
C TYR A 174 64.71 10.09 -12.66
N LYS A 175 66.05 10.11 -12.72
CA LYS A 175 66.93 9.44 -11.75
C LYS A 175 66.82 10.02 -10.32
N GLY A 176 66.19 11.18 -10.15
CA GLY A 176 66.06 11.85 -8.86
C GLY A 176 67.34 12.53 -8.37
N LEU A 177 68.34 12.71 -9.24
CA LEU A 177 69.64 13.30 -8.88
C LEU A 177 69.60 14.83 -8.82
N ILE A 178 68.69 15.44 -9.58
CA ILE A 178 68.44 16.87 -9.56
C ILE A 178 66.94 17.14 -9.36
N THR A 179 66.63 18.35 -8.89
CA THR A 179 65.27 18.86 -8.75
C THR A 179 65.18 20.28 -9.29
N GLU A 180 64.08 20.59 -9.99
CA GLU A 180 63.74 21.93 -10.44
C GLU A 180 62.92 22.66 -9.37
N LYS A 181 63.35 23.86 -8.97
CA LYS A 181 62.58 24.76 -8.09
C LYS A 181 62.55 26.15 -8.74
N GLY A 182 61.42 26.50 -9.35
CA GLY A 182 61.31 27.72 -10.17
C GLY A 182 62.07 27.56 -11.48
N ASN A 183 62.97 28.51 -11.80
CA ASN A 183 63.79 28.48 -13.03
C ASN A 183 65.20 27.92 -12.80
N TYR A 184 65.45 27.25 -11.67
CA TYR A 184 66.77 26.78 -11.27
C TYR A 184 66.74 25.29 -10.94
N TYR A 185 67.83 24.61 -11.29
CA TYR A 185 68.11 23.22 -10.95
C TYR A 185 69.05 23.16 -9.74
N TYR A 186 68.78 22.18 -8.87
CA TYR A 186 69.54 21.91 -7.65
C TYR A 186 69.91 20.43 -7.60
N LEU A 187 70.98 20.09 -6.89
CA LEU A 187 71.18 18.70 -6.45
C LEU A 187 70.05 18.33 -5.48
N THR A 188 69.50 17.13 -5.65
CA THR A 188 68.46 16.64 -4.75
C THR A 188 69.00 16.46 -3.35
N ASN A 189 68.35 17.09 -2.36
CA ASN A 189 68.65 16.84 -0.97
C ASN A 189 68.06 15.49 -0.55
N ARG A 190 68.94 14.54 -0.24
CA ARG A 190 68.58 13.16 0.14
C ARG A 190 67.64 13.11 1.34
N SER A 191 67.93 13.87 2.40
CA SER A 191 67.11 13.87 3.62
C SER A 191 65.73 14.45 3.35
N GLU A 192 65.65 15.56 2.59
CA GLU A 192 64.36 16.16 2.19
C GLU A 192 63.52 15.17 1.36
N LEU A 193 64.11 14.51 0.37
CA LEU A 193 63.39 13.55 -0.47
C LEU A 193 62.90 12.33 0.34
N HIS A 194 63.73 11.81 1.24
CA HIS A 194 63.34 10.69 2.09
C HIS A 194 62.16 11.05 3.00
N GLU A 195 62.23 12.21 3.68
CA GLU A 195 61.14 12.70 4.54
C GLU A 195 59.85 12.94 3.74
N GLU A 196 59.95 13.54 2.56
CA GLU A 196 58.82 13.79 1.67
C GLU A 196 58.17 12.47 1.23
N VAL A 197 58.96 11.51 0.75
CA VAL A 197 58.47 10.19 0.32
C VAL A 197 57.90 9.40 1.49
N ALA A 198 58.53 9.44 2.66
CA ALA A 198 58.02 8.77 3.86
C ALA A 198 56.65 9.33 4.29
N SER A 199 56.47 10.64 4.23
CA SER A 199 55.19 11.31 4.48
C SER A 199 54.13 10.94 3.46
N LEU A 200 54.46 11.01 2.16
CA LEU A 200 53.57 10.63 1.07
C LEU A 200 53.15 9.17 1.14
N TYR A 201 54.10 8.27 1.37
CA TYR A 201 53.85 6.83 1.51
C TYR A 201 52.97 6.53 2.71
N ARG A 202 53.21 7.15 3.88
CA ARG A 202 52.35 6.97 5.06
C ARG A 202 50.90 7.35 4.76
N ARG A 203 50.69 8.55 4.22
CA ARG A 203 49.37 9.05 3.81
C ARG A 203 48.71 8.12 2.78
N PHE A 204 49.46 7.68 1.79
CA PHE A 204 48.99 6.75 0.77
C PHE A 204 48.60 5.41 1.38
N SER A 205 49.41 4.84 2.27
CA SER A 205 49.15 3.53 2.90
C SER A 205 47.88 3.54 3.75
N GLU A 206 47.66 4.61 4.53
CA GLU A 206 46.43 4.82 5.31
C GLU A 206 45.18 4.88 4.41
N ILE A 207 45.28 5.61 3.29
CA ILE A 207 44.20 5.73 2.31
C ILE A 207 43.98 4.41 1.57
N ALA A 208 45.05 3.75 1.13
CA ALA A 208 44.97 2.48 0.42
C ALA A 208 44.28 1.42 1.27
N GLU A 209 44.54 1.41 2.59
CA GLU A 209 43.84 0.51 3.51
C GLU A 209 42.37 0.91 3.70
N SER A 210 42.08 2.19 3.86
CA SER A 210 40.72 2.71 4.09
C SER A 210 39.79 2.48 2.88
N TYR A 211 40.33 2.51 1.67
CA TYR A 211 39.57 2.43 0.42
C TYR A 211 39.76 1.11 -0.34
N LYS A 212 40.43 0.10 0.25
CA LYS A 212 40.75 -1.18 -0.40
C LYS A 212 39.53 -1.87 -1.02
N GLN A 213 38.37 -1.78 -0.36
CA GLN A 213 37.14 -2.46 -0.77
C GLN A 213 36.65 -2.03 -2.16
N TYR A 214 36.85 -0.75 -2.51
CA TYR A 214 36.45 -0.15 -3.77
C TYR A 214 37.65 0.40 -4.57
N GLY A 215 38.85 -0.07 -4.27
CA GLY A 215 40.11 0.36 -4.87
C GLY A 215 40.34 -0.20 -6.28
N TYR A 216 39.36 -0.10 -7.17
CA TYR A 216 39.45 -0.63 -8.53
C TYR A 216 39.13 0.43 -9.58
N VAL A 217 39.96 0.49 -10.63
CA VAL A 217 39.72 1.33 -11.81
C VAL A 217 39.80 0.46 -13.07
N TYR A 218 38.70 0.33 -13.80
CA TYR A 218 38.59 -0.46 -15.02
C TYR A 218 38.28 0.42 -16.23
N MET A 219 38.98 0.20 -17.34
CA MET A 219 38.91 1.04 -18.54
C MET A 219 39.07 0.22 -19.81
N VAL A 220 38.35 0.62 -20.85
CA VAL A 220 38.37 -0.04 -22.16
C VAL A 220 38.74 0.96 -23.28
N LYS A 221 39.59 0.52 -24.21
CA LYS A 221 39.93 1.14 -25.49
C LYS A 221 39.81 0.13 -26.62
N GLU A 222 39.74 0.61 -27.87
CA GLU A 222 39.67 -0.24 -29.07
C GLU A 222 40.76 -1.34 -29.14
N ARG A 223 41.95 -1.07 -28.56
CA ARG A 223 43.11 -1.96 -28.61
C ARG A 223 43.41 -2.70 -27.30
N GLY A 224 42.58 -2.55 -26.27
CA GLY A 224 42.80 -3.27 -25.01
C GLY A 224 42.03 -2.72 -23.79
N GLU A 225 42.03 -3.51 -22.73
CA GLU A 225 41.40 -3.23 -21.44
C GLU A 225 42.47 -3.09 -20.33
N ARG A 226 42.20 -2.28 -19.31
CA ARG A 226 43.06 -2.10 -18.13
C ARG A 226 42.24 -2.19 -16.85
N LEU A 227 42.68 -3.03 -15.92
CA LEU A 227 42.16 -3.12 -14.56
C LEU A 227 43.28 -2.77 -13.58
N ILE A 228 43.08 -1.70 -12.83
CA ILE A 228 43.99 -1.20 -11.80
C ILE A 228 43.43 -1.66 -10.45
N SER A 229 44.23 -2.41 -9.67
CA SER A 229 43.95 -2.74 -8.27
C SER A 229 44.80 -1.85 -7.35
N LEU A 230 44.15 -1.23 -6.36
CA LEU A 230 44.80 -0.44 -5.32
C LEU A 230 45.70 -1.29 -4.43
N SER A 231 45.30 -2.53 -4.16
CA SER A 231 46.10 -3.50 -3.39
C SER A 231 47.41 -3.80 -4.10
N GLU A 232 47.36 -4.03 -5.41
CA GLU A 232 48.56 -4.27 -6.22
C GLU A 232 49.45 -3.03 -6.33
N LEU A 233 48.85 -1.85 -6.52
CA LEU A 233 49.59 -0.59 -6.54
C LEU A 233 50.28 -0.31 -5.20
N LYS A 234 49.60 -0.62 -4.08
CA LYS A 234 50.16 -0.51 -2.73
C LYS A 234 51.39 -1.39 -2.56
N LEU A 235 51.31 -2.66 -2.96
CA LEU A 235 52.43 -3.60 -2.91
C LEU A 235 53.62 -3.12 -3.75
N LEU A 236 53.36 -2.57 -4.95
CA LEU A 236 54.41 -2.02 -5.81
C LEU A 236 55.15 -0.85 -5.13
N ILE A 237 54.42 0.14 -4.60
CA ILE A 237 55.00 1.31 -3.95
C ILE A 237 55.72 0.90 -2.66
N GLU A 238 55.15 -0.03 -1.88
CA GLU A 238 55.77 -0.58 -0.68
C GLU A 238 57.11 -1.28 -0.98
N ASN A 239 57.16 -2.10 -2.04
CA ASN A 239 58.40 -2.74 -2.46
C ASN A 239 59.44 -1.71 -2.89
N LEU A 240 59.08 -0.69 -3.66
CA LEU A 240 60.00 0.39 -4.03
C LEU A 240 60.54 1.16 -2.82
N TYR A 241 59.69 1.42 -1.83
CA TYR A 241 60.08 2.10 -0.61
C TYR A 241 61.02 1.23 0.24
N LYS A 242 60.74 -0.08 0.37
CA LYS A 242 61.60 -1.05 1.05
C LYS A 242 62.95 -1.20 0.34
N ASP A 243 62.95 -1.37 -0.98
CA ASP A 243 64.15 -1.43 -1.80
C ASP A 243 65.03 -0.18 -1.59
N ALA A 244 64.40 1.01 -1.53
CA ALA A 244 65.10 2.26 -1.22
C ALA A 244 65.76 2.23 0.16
N GLN A 245 65.09 1.68 1.19
CA GLN A 245 65.67 1.54 2.54
C GLN A 245 66.83 0.55 2.58
N GLU A 246 66.77 -0.55 1.82
CA GLU A 246 67.82 -1.58 1.80
C GLU A 246 69.13 -1.09 1.20
N VAL A 247 69.08 -0.13 0.26
CA VAL A 247 70.26 0.43 -0.42
C VAL A 247 70.83 1.69 0.24
N ILE A 248 70.24 2.12 1.37
CA ILE A 248 70.67 3.28 2.16
C ILE A 248 72.16 3.19 2.48
N GLY A 249 72.92 4.18 2.01
CA GLY A 249 74.36 4.28 2.28
C GLY A 249 75.24 3.30 1.49
N LEU A 250 74.65 2.38 0.73
CA LEU A 250 75.35 1.46 -0.17
C LEU A 250 75.45 2.02 -1.59
N ASN A 251 74.38 2.63 -2.09
CA ASN A 251 74.34 3.24 -3.42
C ASN A 251 73.35 4.41 -3.46
N GLU A 252 73.89 5.64 -3.39
CA GLU A 252 73.11 6.87 -3.33
C GLU A 252 72.28 7.13 -4.60
N GLU A 253 72.83 6.86 -5.80
CA GLU A 253 72.09 7.05 -7.06
C GLU A 253 70.89 6.10 -7.13
N LEU A 254 71.06 4.84 -6.71
CA LEU A 254 69.98 3.86 -6.69
C LEU A 254 68.92 4.20 -5.63
N GLU A 255 69.33 4.66 -4.44
CA GLU A 255 68.42 5.12 -3.38
C GLU A 255 67.54 6.27 -3.88
N LEU A 256 68.14 7.33 -4.42
CA LEU A 256 67.44 8.50 -4.93
C LEU A 256 66.50 8.15 -6.10
N GLN A 257 66.91 7.22 -6.97
CA GLN A 257 66.08 6.73 -8.06
C GLN A 257 64.83 6.01 -7.54
N ARG A 258 64.97 5.12 -6.55
CA ARG A 258 63.84 4.38 -5.97
C ARG A 258 62.87 5.31 -5.24
N LEU A 259 63.39 6.27 -4.46
CA LEU A 259 62.58 7.30 -3.80
C LEU A 259 61.84 8.19 -4.81
N SER A 260 62.52 8.64 -5.88
CA SER A 260 61.91 9.43 -6.96
C SER A 260 60.77 8.66 -7.66
N LEU A 261 60.96 7.37 -7.95
CA LEU A 261 59.91 6.55 -8.56
C LEU A 261 58.72 6.33 -7.63
N ALA A 262 58.97 6.04 -6.34
CA ALA A 262 57.93 5.89 -5.34
C ALA A 262 57.12 7.19 -5.16
N LYS A 263 57.80 8.36 -5.16
CA LYS A 263 57.18 9.68 -5.15
C LYS A 263 56.21 9.85 -6.32
N ARG A 264 56.71 9.68 -7.55
CA ARG A 264 55.93 9.86 -8.79
C ARG A 264 54.71 8.95 -8.86
N LEU A 265 54.83 7.68 -8.45
CA LEU A 265 53.71 6.74 -8.41
C LEU A 265 52.66 7.13 -7.36
N THR A 266 53.12 7.62 -6.20
CA THR A 266 52.22 8.07 -5.13
C THR A 266 51.49 9.37 -5.51
N GLU A 267 52.19 10.32 -6.12
CA GLU A 267 51.59 11.54 -6.67
C GLU A 267 50.58 11.20 -7.78
N HIS A 268 50.93 10.28 -8.69
CA HIS A 268 50.00 9.79 -9.71
C HIS A 268 48.71 9.25 -9.11
N PHE A 269 48.82 8.44 -8.06
CA PHE A 269 47.66 7.92 -7.36
C PHE A 269 46.77 9.06 -6.85
N PHE A 270 47.35 10.05 -6.16
CA PHE A 270 46.58 11.15 -5.60
C PHE A 270 45.91 12.03 -6.64
N GLU A 271 46.59 12.30 -7.76
CA GLU A 271 46.08 13.17 -8.81
C GLU A 271 45.04 12.49 -9.71
N GLU A 272 45.27 11.23 -10.09
CA GLU A 272 44.49 10.59 -11.17
C GLU A 272 43.60 9.44 -10.71
N LEU A 273 43.95 8.68 -9.65
CA LEU A 273 43.21 7.47 -9.27
C LEU A 273 42.33 7.68 -8.04
N PHE A 274 42.86 8.39 -7.04
CA PHE A 274 42.19 8.59 -5.75
C PHE A 274 40.82 9.27 -5.86
N PRO A 275 40.60 10.29 -6.72
CA PRO A 275 39.27 10.89 -6.88
C PRO A 275 38.20 9.86 -7.25
N PHE A 276 38.48 8.96 -8.20
CA PHE A 276 37.54 7.93 -8.64
C PHE A 276 37.30 6.87 -7.57
N ILE A 277 38.35 6.42 -6.89
CA ILE A 277 38.26 5.43 -5.82
C ILE A 277 37.43 5.98 -4.65
N ARG A 278 37.65 7.25 -4.29
CA ARG A 278 36.90 7.90 -3.21
C ARG A 278 35.42 8.01 -3.53
N GLU A 279 35.07 8.44 -4.74
CA GLU A 279 33.66 8.52 -5.15
C GLU A 279 33.02 7.13 -5.28
N ALA A 280 33.74 6.13 -5.81
CA ALA A 280 33.27 4.75 -5.85
C ALA A 280 32.94 4.20 -4.45
N SER A 281 33.77 4.50 -3.45
CA SER A 281 33.49 4.10 -2.06
C SER A 281 32.20 4.72 -1.52
N LYS A 282 32.01 6.03 -1.71
CA LYS A 282 30.77 6.72 -1.30
C LYS A 282 29.54 6.14 -1.99
N LEU A 283 29.65 5.82 -3.28
CA LEU A 283 28.57 5.21 -4.06
C LEU A 283 28.28 3.79 -3.57
N GLY A 284 29.31 3.02 -3.23
CA GLY A 284 29.17 1.69 -2.64
C GLY A 284 28.36 1.72 -1.34
N ASP A 285 28.71 2.62 -0.42
CA ASP A 285 28.00 2.79 0.85
C ASP A 285 26.53 3.20 0.65
N ARG A 286 26.27 4.09 -0.31
CA ARG A 286 24.90 4.47 -0.71
C ARG A 286 24.12 3.28 -1.25
N ILE A 287 24.70 2.49 -2.15
CA ILE A 287 24.05 1.30 -2.72
C ILE A 287 23.73 0.27 -1.63
N LEU A 288 24.62 0.07 -0.66
CA LEU A 288 24.36 -0.81 0.48
C LEU A 288 23.23 -0.30 1.38
N THR A 289 23.21 1.00 1.67
CA THR A 289 22.12 1.64 2.41
C THR A 289 20.78 1.49 1.65
N GLU A 290 20.77 1.78 0.36
CA GLU A 290 19.59 1.65 -0.50
C GLU A 290 19.13 0.20 -0.65
N THR A 291 20.06 -0.76 -0.57
CA THR A 291 19.77 -2.20 -0.53
C THR A 291 18.95 -2.55 0.71
N GLU A 292 19.36 -2.07 1.89
CA GLU A 292 18.60 -2.28 3.13
C GLU A 292 17.22 -1.62 3.08
N VAL A 293 17.14 -0.37 2.60
CA VAL A 293 15.86 0.34 2.43
C VAL A 293 14.92 -0.42 1.49
N THR A 294 15.44 -0.96 0.38
CA THR A 294 14.66 -1.73 -0.60
C THR A 294 14.16 -3.04 0.00
N GLU A 295 15.00 -3.78 0.72
CA GLU A 295 14.59 -5.04 1.40
C GLU A 295 13.52 -4.78 2.47
N ASN A 296 13.72 -3.75 3.29
CA ASN A 296 12.78 -3.39 4.36
C ASN A 296 11.42 -2.94 3.80
N LYS A 297 11.41 -2.05 2.79
CA LYS A 297 10.17 -1.57 2.17
C LYS A 297 9.37 -2.72 1.54
N ALA A 298 10.03 -3.64 0.84
CA ALA A 298 9.39 -4.84 0.31
C ALA A 298 8.76 -5.70 1.43
N GLY A 299 9.49 -5.87 2.54
CA GLY A 299 9.03 -6.64 3.70
C GLY A 299 7.85 -6.00 4.42
N GLU A 300 7.82 -4.67 4.57
CA GLU A 300 6.72 -3.92 5.19
C GLU A 300 5.42 -4.04 4.40
N LEU A 301 5.45 -3.79 3.10
CA LEU A 301 4.28 -3.88 2.22
C LEU A 301 3.65 -5.27 2.24
N LEU A 302 4.49 -6.31 2.21
CA LEU A 302 4.01 -7.68 2.25
C LEU A 302 3.50 -8.10 3.64
N ARG A 303 4.06 -7.53 4.71
CA ARG A 303 3.58 -7.78 6.09
C ARG A 303 2.20 -7.17 6.30
N GLU A 304 1.96 -5.96 5.81
CA GLU A 304 0.63 -5.33 5.86
C GLU A 304 -0.41 -6.21 5.14
N VAL A 305 -0.09 -6.66 3.92
CA VAL A 305 -0.96 -7.59 3.16
C VAL A 305 -1.16 -8.90 3.90
N LYS A 306 -0.11 -9.49 4.48
CA LYS A 306 -0.20 -10.72 5.28
C LYS A 306 -1.17 -10.55 6.45
N GLU A 307 -1.04 -9.47 7.22
CA GLU A 307 -1.89 -9.18 8.37
C GLU A 307 -3.36 -9.03 7.97
N LYS A 308 -3.65 -8.28 6.89
CA LYS A 308 -5.03 -8.13 6.38
C LYS A 308 -5.59 -9.46 5.88
N CYS A 309 -4.80 -10.26 5.16
CA CYS A 309 -5.20 -11.58 4.65
C CYS A 309 -5.47 -12.60 5.78
N ASP A 310 -4.65 -12.63 6.83
CA ASP A 310 -4.88 -13.50 7.99
C ASP A 310 -6.14 -13.07 8.75
N LYS A 311 -6.30 -11.76 8.99
CA LYS A 311 -7.47 -11.22 9.70
C LYS A 311 -8.78 -11.56 9.00
N LEU A 312 -8.84 -11.40 7.67
CA LEU A 312 -10.08 -11.54 6.90
C LEU A 312 -10.35 -12.96 6.39
N PHE A 313 -9.30 -13.66 5.95
CA PHE A 313 -9.43 -14.95 5.24
C PHE A 313 -8.71 -16.11 5.93
N LYS A 314 -8.01 -15.87 7.05
CA LYS A 314 -7.15 -16.87 7.72
C LYS A 314 -6.11 -17.48 6.78
N ILE A 315 -5.66 -16.71 5.79
CA ILE A 315 -4.60 -17.14 4.87
C ILE A 315 -3.27 -16.89 5.56
N LEU A 316 -2.51 -17.96 5.77
CA LEU A 316 -1.21 -17.93 6.45
C LEU A 316 -0.10 -18.18 5.42
N PHE A 317 0.84 -17.24 5.32
CA PHE A 317 2.06 -17.39 4.52
C PHE A 317 3.21 -16.60 5.18
N GLU A 318 4.46 -17.02 4.95
CA GLU A 318 5.64 -16.26 5.35
C GLU A 318 6.15 -15.38 4.22
N LEU A 319 6.92 -14.34 4.55
CA LEU A 319 7.53 -13.48 3.52
C LEU A 319 8.42 -14.29 2.57
N ASN A 320 9.13 -15.28 3.12
CA ASN A 320 9.98 -16.20 2.34
C ASN A 320 9.18 -17.21 1.51
N ASP A 321 7.85 -17.22 1.57
CA ASP A 321 7.01 -17.98 0.64
C ASP A 321 6.67 -17.17 -0.61
N VAL A 322 6.86 -15.84 -0.60
CA VAL A 322 6.51 -14.94 -1.71
C VAL A 322 7.65 -14.90 -2.74
N GLU A 323 7.42 -15.42 -3.95
CA GLU A 323 8.43 -15.52 -5.01
C GLU A 323 9.05 -14.17 -5.36
N GLU A 324 8.25 -13.11 -5.47
CA GLU A 324 8.77 -11.77 -5.75
C GLU A 324 9.72 -11.25 -4.66
N TYR A 325 9.44 -11.56 -3.38
CA TYR A 325 10.30 -11.18 -2.25
C TYR A 325 11.59 -11.99 -2.20
N ILE A 326 11.54 -13.30 -2.45
CA ILE A 326 12.72 -14.15 -2.59
C ILE A 326 13.63 -13.59 -3.68
N ALA A 327 13.04 -13.23 -4.83
CA ALA A 327 13.79 -12.69 -5.97
C ALA A 327 14.45 -11.33 -5.65
N ILE A 328 13.84 -10.49 -4.80
CA ILE A 328 14.50 -9.29 -4.27
C ILE A 328 15.67 -9.69 -3.36
N ARG A 329 15.44 -10.55 -2.35
CA ARG A 329 16.48 -10.97 -1.40
C ARG A 329 17.67 -11.63 -2.06
N GLU A 330 17.47 -12.48 -3.07
CA GLU A 330 18.57 -13.09 -3.83
C GLU A 330 19.42 -12.05 -4.57
N ARG A 331 18.78 -11.05 -5.19
CA ARG A 331 19.51 -9.96 -5.89
C ARG A 331 20.28 -9.09 -4.90
N LEU A 332 19.64 -8.70 -3.80
CA LEU A 332 20.24 -7.87 -2.75
C LEU A 332 21.33 -8.63 -1.97
N GLY A 333 21.17 -9.94 -1.79
CA GLY A 333 22.21 -10.84 -1.29
C GLY A 333 23.45 -10.81 -2.17
N LYS A 334 23.27 -10.91 -3.50
CA LYS A 334 24.37 -10.74 -4.46
C LYS A 334 25.02 -9.37 -4.38
N VAL A 335 24.27 -8.28 -4.17
CA VAL A 335 24.87 -6.94 -3.96
C VAL A 335 25.85 -6.95 -2.78
N ARG A 336 25.47 -7.57 -1.67
CA ARG A 336 26.34 -7.73 -0.47
C ARG A 336 27.56 -8.61 -0.77
N GLU A 337 27.38 -9.71 -1.51
CA GLU A 337 28.49 -10.57 -1.97
C GLU A 337 29.50 -9.78 -2.82
N TYR A 338 29.04 -9.05 -3.85
CA TYR A 338 29.91 -8.24 -4.71
C TYR A 338 30.61 -7.11 -3.96
N SER A 339 29.97 -6.51 -2.94
CA SER A 339 30.63 -5.50 -2.11
C SER A 339 31.86 -6.07 -1.38
N SER A 340 31.81 -7.35 -1.00
CA SER A 340 32.85 -8.06 -0.26
C SER A 340 33.81 -8.86 -1.16
N ALA A 341 33.63 -8.79 -2.48
CA ALA A 341 34.41 -9.55 -3.45
C ALA A 341 35.92 -9.24 -3.37
N THR A 342 36.75 -10.24 -3.56
CA THR A 342 38.23 -10.13 -3.56
C THR A 342 38.77 -9.63 -4.90
N ASP A 343 40.07 -9.34 -4.97
CA ASP A 343 40.73 -8.96 -6.23
C ASP A 343 40.58 -10.03 -7.32
N GLU A 344 40.57 -11.32 -6.96
CA GLU A 344 40.42 -12.42 -7.92
C GLU A 344 38.98 -12.51 -8.45
N ASP A 345 37.98 -12.39 -7.57
CA ASP A 345 36.57 -12.30 -7.96
C ASP A 345 36.34 -11.12 -8.91
N VAL A 346 37.06 -10.02 -8.67
CA VAL A 346 37.02 -8.81 -9.51
C VAL A 346 37.55 -9.06 -10.91
N ARG A 347 38.69 -9.73 -11.02
CA ARG A 347 39.23 -10.13 -12.32
C ARG A 347 38.30 -11.08 -13.06
N GLU A 348 37.64 -11.98 -12.34
CA GLU A 348 36.71 -12.93 -12.95
C GLU A 348 35.44 -12.26 -13.48
N PHE A 349 34.82 -11.34 -12.73
CA PHE A 349 33.61 -10.68 -13.22
C PHE A 349 33.89 -9.79 -14.43
N VAL A 350 35.07 -9.14 -14.52
CA VAL A 350 35.39 -8.25 -15.65
C VAL A 350 35.47 -9.03 -16.95
N LYS A 351 36.02 -10.25 -16.90
CA LYS A 351 36.11 -11.15 -18.07
C LYS A 351 34.74 -11.57 -18.58
N ARG A 352 33.72 -11.58 -17.73
CA ARG A 352 32.35 -11.96 -18.07
C ARG A 352 31.51 -10.81 -18.63
N PHE A 353 32.02 -9.57 -18.63
CA PHE A 353 31.30 -8.43 -19.21
C PHE A 353 31.15 -8.62 -20.72
N SER A 354 29.91 -8.44 -21.20
CA SER A 354 29.60 -8.40 -22.62
C SER A 354 30.21 -7.18 -23.31
N ASP A 355 30.35 -7.21 -24.64
CA ASP A 355 30.90 -6.07 -25.39
C ASP A 355 30.09 -4.77 -25.19
N GLU A 356 28.78 -4.88 -24.96
CA GLU A 356 27.91 -3.75 -24.65
C GLU A 356 28.19 -3.17 -23.25
N GLU A 357 28.44 -4.03 -22.26
CA GLU A 357 28.83 -3.61 -20.92
C GLU A 357 30.22 -2.99 -20.93
N LYS A 358 31.17 -3.57 -21.68
CA LYS A 358 32.53 -3.04 -21.85
C LYS A 358 32.54 -1.64 -22.47
N LYS A 359 31.65 -1.36 -23.42
CA LYS A 359 31.49 -0.01 -24.00
C LYS A 359 31.15 1.05 -22.94
N LYS A 360 30.49 0.68 -21.85
CA LYS A 360 30.18 1.62 -20.75
C LYS A 360 31.44 2.07 -20.03
N PHE A 361 32.48 1.24 -19.97
CA PHE A 361 33.82 1.55 -19.42
C PHE A 361 34.77 2.22 -20.45
N GLY A 362 34.22 2.73 -21.55
CA GLY A 362 35.02 3.37 -22.60
C GLY A 362 35.73 4.61 -22.08
N PHE A 363 37.03 4.74 -22.40
CA PHE A 363 37.83 5.89 -21.96
C PHE A 363 37.28 7.26 -22.44
N SER A 364 36.46 7.27 -23.49
CA SER A 364 35.83 8.46 -24.07
C SER A 364 34.59 8.95 -23.31
N MET A 365 34.16 8.24 -22.26
CA MET A 365 33.02 8.62 -21.43
C MET A 365 33.40 9.69 -20.39
N GLU A 366 32.45 10.60 -20.08
CA GLU A 366 32.64 11.74 -19.18
C GLU A 366 32.83 11.35 -17.71
N GLU A 367 33.83 11.95 -17.04
CA GLU A 367 34.27 11.67 -15.64
C GLU A 367 33.14 11.76 -14.60
N GLU A 368 32.10 12.52 -14.92
CA GLU A 368 30.94 12.80 -14.08
C GLU A 368 30.07 11.54 -13.81
N ALA A 369 30.15 10.52 -14.67
CA ALA A 369 29.38 9.29 -14.55
C ALA A 369 30.10 8.15 -13.79
N ALA A 370 31.06 8.46 -12.91
CA ALA A 370 32.06 7.63 -12.20
C ALA A 370 31.86 6.10 -11.98
N TYR A 371 30.63 5.57 -12.02
CA TYR A 371 30.30 4.14 -12.07
C TYR A 371 31.05 3.36 -13.17
N TYR A 372 31.38 4.02 -14.28
CA TYR A 372 32.09 3.39 -15.40
C TYR A 372 33.60 3.22 -15.18
N PHE A 373 34.11 3.51 -13.97
CA PHE A 373 35.48 3.18 -13.59
C PHE A 373 35.55 2.09 -12.53
N ASN A 374 34.48 1.83 -11.75
CA ASN A 374 34.50 0.79 -10.71
C ASN A 374 33.56 -0.37 -11.06
N PRO A 375 34.10 -1.55 -11.41
CA PRO A 375 33.28 -2.67 -11.81
C PRO A 375 32.35 -3.24 -10.72
N LYS A 376 32.75 -3.20 -9.44
CA LYS A 376 31.87 -3.66 -8.34
C LYS A 376 30.62 -2.80 -8.29
N ILE A 377 30.82 -1.48 -8.31
CA ILE A 377 29.72 -0.51 -8.30
C ILE A 377 28.81 -0.74 -9.51
N PHE A 378 29.36 -0.91 -10.71
CA PHE A 378 28.58 -1.19 -11.91
C PHE A 378 27.63 -2.40 -11.74
N VAL A 379 28.15 -3.52 -11.24
CA VAL A 379 27.34 -4.74 -11.03
C VAL A 379 26.32 -4.54 -9.91
N MET A 380 26.74 -3.95 -8.79
CA MET A 380 25.88 -3.70 -7.63
C MET A 380 24.71 -2.78 -7.99
N SER A 381 24.96 -1.67 -8.69
CA SER A 381 23.90 -0.76 -9.16
C SER A 381 22.92 -1.45 -10.10
N GLY A 382 23.41 -2.29 -11.02
CA GLY A 382 22.54 -3.04 -11.93
C GLY A 382 21.65 -4.07 -11.23
N LEU A 383 22.13 -4.69 -10.15
CA LEU A 383 21.34 -5.62 -9.33
C LEU A 383 20.32 -4.88 -8.47
N LEU A 384 20.70 -3.75 -7.85
CA LEU A 384 19.80 -2.91 -7.07
C LEU A 384 18.65 -2.37 -7.93
N GLU A 385 18.95 -1.89 -9.14
CA GLU A 385 17.93 -1.39 -10.06
C GLU A 385 16.92 -2.48 -10.47
N LYS A 386 17.40 -3.69 -10.76
CA LYS A 386 16.52 -4.84 -11.01
C LYS A 386 15.68 -5.21 -9.78
N ALA A 387 16.21 -5.06 -8.57
CA ALA A 387 15.44 -5.29 -7.35
C ALA A 387 14.36 -4.20 -7.14
N ARG A 388 14.68 -2.94 -7.45
CA ARG A 388 13.71 -1.82 -7.42
C ARG A 388 12.56 -2.01 -8.40
N GLN A 389 12.84 -2.49 -9.61
CA GLN A 389 11.79 -2.82 -10.58
C GLN A 389 10.81 -3.87 -10.05
N VAL A 390 11.32 -4.90 -9.36
CA VAL A 390 10.48 -5.91 -8.72
C VAL A 390 9.71 -5.31 -7.53
N LEU A 391 10.32 -4.42 -6.75
CA LEU A 391 9.65 -3.70 -5.67
C LEU A 391 8.50 -2.83 -6.18
N GLU A 392 8.66 -2.11 -7.28
CA GLU A 392 7.58 -1.35 -7.90
C GLU A 392 6.40 -2.24 -8.31
N ASP A 393 6.68 -3.45 -8.80
CA ASP A 393 5.65 -4.44 -9.11
C ASP A 393 4.95 -4.96 -7.85
N ILE A 394 5.69 -5.15 -6.74
CA ILE A 394 5.10 -5.49 -5.44
C ILE A 394 4.19 -4.35 -4.99
N GLU A 395 4.69 -3.11 -4.95
CA GLU A 395 3.95 -1.92 -4.54
C GLU A 395 2.61 -1.76 -5.27
N LYS A 396 2.62 -1.87 -6.60
CA LYS A 396 1.41 -1.76 -7.42
C LYS A 396 0.39 -2.84 -7.04
N LYS A 397 0.84 -4.09 -6.92
CA LYS A 397 -0.04 -5.24 -6.62
C LYS A 397 -0.56 -5.20 -5.18
N THR A 398 0.27 -4.87 -4.20
CA THR A 398 -0.12 -4.80 -2.79
C THR A 398 -1.06 -3.63 -2.51
N THR A 399 -0.89 -2.50 -3.21
CA THR A 399 -1.80 -1.35 -3.12
C THR A 399 -3.19 -1.69 -3.64
N GLU A 400 -3.28 -2.30 -4.83
CA GLU A 400 -4.56 -2.74 -5.40
C GLU A 400 -5.26 -3.75 -4.49
N LEU A 401 -4.51 -4.72 -3.97
CA LEU A 401 -5.04 -5.73 -3.06
C LEU A 401 -5.51 -5.13 -1.74
N SER A 402 -4.74 -4.20 -1.16
CA SER A 402 -5.13 -3.50 0.07
C SER A 402 -6.42 -2.70 -0.11
N LYS A 403 -6.57 -2.00 -1.24
CA LYS A 403 -7.79 -1.26 -1.57
C LYS A 403 -9.03 -2.17 -1.58
N GLN A 404 -8.95 -3.33 -2.23
CA GLN A 404 -10.07 -4.29 -2.27
C GLN A 404 -10.42 -4.85 -0.88
N LEU A 405 -9.42 -5.10 -0.05
CA LEU A 405 -9.62 -5.57 1.32
C LEU A 405 -10.24 -4.48 2.20
N ASP A 406 -9.78 -3.23 2.07
CA ASP A 406 -10.28 -2.08 2.84
C ASP A 406 -11.74 -1.76 2.47
N GLU A 407 -12.09 -1.81 1.18
CA GLU A 407 -13.49 -1.67 0.72
C GLU A 407 -14.42 -2.70 1.37
N LEU A 408 -13.97 -3.94 1.53
CA LEU A 408 -14.75 -5.00 2.18
C LEU A 408 -14.94 -4.73 3.68
N VAL A 409 -13.88 -4.31 4.37
CA VAL A 409 -13.92 -3.94 5.79
C VAL A 409 -14.88 -2.77 6.03
N ASP A 410 -14.82 -1.74 5.18
CA ASP A 410 -15.69 -0.57 5.29
C ASP A 410 -17.16 -0.92 5.07
N ARG A 411 -17.47 -1.77 4.09
CA ARG A 411 -18.86 -2.25 3.88
C ARG A 411 -19.37 -3.07 5.06
N GLN A 412 -18.52 -3.91 5.65
CA GLN A 412 -18.89 -4.68 6.85
C GLN A 412 -19.17 -3.76 8.03
N LYS A 413 -18.30 -2.77 8.29
CA LYS A 413 -18.48 -1.80 9.36
C LYS A 413 -19.76 -0.98 9.18
N SER A 414 -20.06 -0.57 7.95
CA SER A 414 -21.32 0.11 7.62
C SER A 414 -22.55 -0.75 7.91
N LEU A 415 -22.51 -2.06 7.61
CA LEU A 415 -23.57 -2.99 7.96
C LEU A 415 -23.73 -3.15 9.48
N GLU A 416 -22.62 -3.29 10.22
CA GLU A 416 -22.64 -3.38 11.69
C GLU A 416 -23.21 -2.11 12.34
N GLU A 417 -22.82 -0.93 11.85
CA GLU A 417 -23.37 0.35 12.30
C GLU A 417 -24.86 0.45 12.01
N LYS A 418 -25.30 0.06 10.80
CA LYS A 418 -26.73 -0.01 10.44
C LYS A 418 -27.51 -0.93 11.36
N LEU A 419 -27.02 -2.14 11.63
CA LEU A 419 -27.68 -3.10 12.52
C LEU A 419 -27.71 -2.58 13.97
N SER A 420 -26.60 -2.06 14.47
CA SER A 420 -26.48 -1.54 15.84
C SER A 420 -27.33 -0.30 16.11
N SER A 421 -27.61 0.49 15.06
CA SER A 421 -28.50 1.66 15.16
C SER A 421 -29.97 1.29 15.34
N LYS A 422 -30.38 0.06 14.96
CA LYS A 422 -31.76 -0.41 15.07
C LYS A 422 -32.07 -0.82 16.51
N ARG A 423 -32.65 0.08 17.29
CA ARG A 423 -33.14 -0.21 18.65
C ARG A 423 -34.55 -0.80 18.59
N ILE A 424 -34.64 -2.13 18.60
CA ILE A 424 -35.91 -2.87 18.58
C ILE A 424 -36.14 -3.47 19.96
N ASP A 425 -37.22 -3.02 20.62
CA ASP A 425 -37.65 -3.48 21.94
C ASP A 425 -38.02 -4.97 21.93
N GLU A 426 -37.78 -5.68 23.03
CA GLU A 426 -38.09 -7.11 23.19
C GLU A 426 -39.58 -7.44 23.05
N LYS A 427 -40.47 -6.45 23.23
CA LYS A 427 -41.91 -6.65 23.00
C LYS A 427 -42.25 -7.01 21.54
N TYR A 428 -41.40 -6.65 20.58
CA TYR A 428 -41.54 -7.02 19.17
C TYR A 428 -40.77 -8.33 18.89
N LYS A 429 -41.32 -9.45 19.37
CA LYS A 429 -40.60 -10.72 19.54
C LYS A 429 -40.02 -11.28 18.23
N LEU A 430 -40.73 -11.16 17.11
CA LEU A 430 -40.29 -11.71 15.82
C LEU A 430 -39.12 -10.90 15.26
N THR A 431 -39.29 -9.59 15.15
CA THR A 431 -38.28 -8.69 14.62
C THR A 431 -37.04 -8.68 15.49
N HIS A 432 -37.19 -8.73 16.82
CA HIS A 432 -36.08 -8.81 17.77
C HIS A 432 -35.27 -10.12 17.61
N SER A 433 -35.94 -11.27 17.46
CA SER A 433 -35.28 -12.56 17.23
C SER A 433 -34.46 -12.55 15.92
N ILE A 434 -35.05 -12.05 14.84
CA ILE A 434 -34.38 -11.97 13.52
C ILE A 434 -33.21 -10.98 13.56
N LEU A 435 -33.33 -9.83 14.25
CA LEU A 435 -32.24 -8.87 14.42
C LEU A 435 -31.05 -9.52 15.15
N ARG A 436 -31.30 -10.32 16.19
CA ARG A 436 -30.25 -11.02 16.92
C ARG A 436 -29.49 -11.99 16.02
N THR A 437 -30.19 -12.75 15.19
CA THR A 437 -29.56 -13.64 14.20
C THR A 437 -28.75 -12.85 13.17
N LEU A 438 -29.28 -11.73 12.65
CA LEU A 438 -28.56 -10.85 11.71
C LEU A 438 -27.24 -10.36 12.29
N HIS A 439 -27.21 -9.94 13.56
CA HIS A 439 -25.98 -9.57 14.26
C HIS A 439 -24.99 -10.73 14.41
N GLN A 440 -25.47 -11.96 14.62
CA GLN A 440 -24.59 -13.14 14.70
C GLN A 440 -23.96 -13.48 13.35
N LEU A 441 -24.74 -13.38 12.27
CA LEU A 441 -24.28 -13.68 10.92
C LEU A 441 -23.36 -12.57 10.35
N SER A 442 -23.52 -11.31 10.75
CA SER A 442 -22.62 -10.22 10.33
C SER A 442 -21.18 -10.37 10.86
N ILE A 443 -21.00 -11.14 11.94
CA ILE A 443 -19.71 -11.41 12.58
C ILE A 443 -19.06 -12.71 12.04
N ALA A 444 -19.83 -13.58 11.37
CA ALA A 444 -19.50 -15.00 11.16
C ALA A 444 -18.44 -15.32 10.08
N TYR A 445 -17.77 -14.33 9.49
CA TYR A 445 -16.69 -14.58 8.52
C TYR A 445 -15.44 -15.24 9.14
N SER A 446 -15.34 -15.25 10.47
CA SER A 446 -14.24 -15.85 11.21
C SER A 446 -14.20 -17.38 11.24
N GLN A 447 -15.10 -18.08 10.52
CA GLN A 447 -15.16 -19.55 10.50
C GLN A 447 -14.43 -20.20 9.32
N LEU A 448 -13.65 -19.45 8.54
CA LEU A 448 -12.79 -20.05 7.52
C LEU A 448 -11.65 -20.84 8.18
N ASN A 449 -11.49 -22.10 7.76
CA ASN A 449 -10.33 -22.88 8.16
C ASN A 449 -9.05 -22.22 7.63
N PRO A 450 -7.97 -22.14 8.43
CA PRO A 450 -6.75 -21.50 7.98
C PRO A 450 -6.17 -22.22 6.77
N VAL A 451 -5.90 -21.45 5.71
CA VAL A 451 -5.28 -21.94 4.48
C VAL A 451 -3.83 -21.50 4.48
N ARG A 452 -2.91 -22.46 4.56
CA ARG A 452 -1.48 -22.18 4.44
C ARG A 452 -1.07 -22.25 2.96
N LEU A 453 -0.44 -21.19 2.46
CA LEU A 453 0.05 -21.12 1.09
C LEU A 453 1.58 -21.18 1.09
N GLU A 454 2.14 -22.25 0.51
CA GLU A 454 3.57 -22.39 0.27
C GLU A 454 3.88 -22.03 -1.19
N LYS A 455 4.94 -21.25 -1.43
CA LYS A 455 5.34 -20.73 -2.75
C LYS A 455 4.23 -19.96 -3.47
N LEU A 456 4.11 -18.70 -3.08
CA LEU A 456 3.07 -17.77 -3.50
C LEU A 456 3.62 -16.74 -4.50
N LYS A 457 2.88 -16.52 -5.59
CA LYS A 457 3.00 -15.28 -6.39
C LYS A 457 1.94 -14.31 -5.95
N ILE A 458 2.26 -13.03 -5.78
CA ILE A 458 1.28 -12.01 -5.37
C ILE A 458 0.08 -11.99 -6.33
N LYS A 459 0.32 -12.19 -7.63
CA LYS A 459 -0.76 -12.28 -8.64
C LYS A 459 -1.74 -13.42 -8.36
N LYS A 460 -1.25 -14.60 -7.96
CA LYS A 460 -2.11 -15.74 -7.61
C LYS A 460 -2.88 -15.48 -6.33
N LEU A 461 -2.28 -14.80 -5.35
CA LEU A 461 -2.97 -14.35 -4.15
C LEU A 461 -4.13 -13.42 -4.51
N MET A 462 -3.90 -12.45 -5.41
CA MET A 462 -4.95 -11.55 -5.90
C MET A 462 -6.08 -12.31 -6.61
N GLU A 463 -5.76 -13.27 -7.47
CA GLU A 463 -6.77 -14.09 -8.17
C GLU A 463 -7.61 -14.89 -7.17
N TYR A 464 -6.96 -15.56 -6.22
CA TYR A 464 -7.62 -16.32 -5.15
C TYR A 464 -8.52 -15.43 -4.28
N LEU A 465 -8.02 -14.27 -3.88
CA LEU A 465 -8.78 -13.32 -3.06
C LEU A 465 -9.95 -12.74 -3.85
N LYS A 466 -9.79 -12.43 -5.13
CA LYS A 466 -10.87 -11.83 -5.94
C LYS A 466 -12.10 -12.72 -6.01
N GLU A 467 -11.92 -14.03 -6.15
CA GLU A 467 -13.04 -15.00 -6.15
C GLU A 467 -13.74 -15.04 -4.79
N ASN A 468 -12.95 -15.06 -3.70
CA ASN A 468 -13.49 -15.11 -2.34
C ASN A 468 -14.13 -13.78 -1.90
N ILE A 469 -13.52 -12.64 -2.23
CA ILE A 469 -14.03 -11.28 -1.99
C ILE A 469 -15.39 -11.11 -2.66
N LYS A 470 -15.56 -11.63 -3.88
CA LYS A 470 -16.85 -11.58 -4.56
C LYS A 470 -17.94 -12.34 -3.78
N GLY A 471 -17.65 -13.55 -3.32
CA GLY A 471 -18.57 -14.32 -2.49
C GLY A 471 -18.91 -13.62 -1.17
N LEU A 472 -17.95 -12.92 -0.57
CA LEU A 472 -18.18 -12.13 0.63
C LEU A 472 -19.03 -10.89 0.36
N HIS A 473 -18.79 -10.16 -0.73
CA HIS A 473 -19.63 -9.03 -1.13
C HIS A 473 -21.07 -9.47 -1.37
N ASP A 474 -21.28 -10.58 -2.09
CA ASP A 474 -22.62 -11.13 -2.31
C ASP A 474 -23.31 -11.48 -0.97
N HIS A 475 -22.57 -11.96 0.02
CA HIS A 475 -23.10 -12.24 1.36
C HIS A 475 -23.45 -10.95 2.12
N VAL A 476 -22.59 -9.93 2.12
CA VAL A 476 -22.88 -8.62 2.74
C VAL A 476 -24.11 -7.98 2.09
N ASP A 477 -24.22 -8.02 0.76
CA ASP A 477 -25.37 -7.48 0.02
C ASP A 477 -26.67 -8.19 0.40
N LYS A 478 -26.64 -9.52 0.57
CA LYS A 478 -27.80 -10.29 1.06
C LYS A 478 -28.19 -9.90 2.48
N LEU A 479 -27.22 -9.74 3.39
CA LEU A 479 -27.49 -9.30 4.77
C LEU A 479 -28.06 -7.87 4.81
N GLU A 480 -27.55 -6.97 3.96
CA GLU A 480 -28.04 -5.60 3.84
C GLU A 480 -29.49 -5.55 3.32
N SER A 481 -29.82 -6.41 2.35
CA SER A 481 -31.18 -6.62 1.87
C SER A 481 -32.11 -7.17 2.96
N CYS A 482 -31.63 -8.11 3.78
CA CYS A 482 -32.37 -8.62 4.93
C CYS A 482 -32.62 -7.52 5.97
N ALA A 483 -31.60 -6.72 6.30
CA ALA A 483 -31.71 -5.61 7.24
C ALA A 483 -32.72 -4.55 6.79
N SER A 484 -32.80 -4.30 5.48
CA SER A 484 -33.79 -3.40 4.88
C SER A 484 -35.21 -4.00 4.92
N SER A 485 -35.33 -5.30 4.70
CA SER A 485 -36.62 -6.01 4.77
C SER A 485 -37.15 -6.12 6.20
N LEU A 486 -36.24 -6.20 7.18
CA LEU A 486 -36.57 -6.22 8.60
C LEU A 486 -37.27 -4.93 9.05
N ASP A 487 -36.91 -3.77 8.49
CA ASP A 487 -37.58 -2.50 8.80
C ASP A 487 -39.05 -2.50 8.42
N LYS A 488 -39.39 -3.21 7.33
CA LYS A 488 -40.77 -3.35 6.90
C LYS A 488 -41.54 -4.26 7.87
N LEU A 489 -40.96 -5.41 8.22
CA LEU A 489 -41.55 -6.33 9.19
C LEU A 489 -41.75 -5.67 10.56
N PHE A 490 -40.79 -4.85 11.00
CA PHE A 490 -40.88 -4.12 12.26
C PHE A 490 -42.14 -3.25 12.33
N LYS A 491 -42.45 -2.51 11.26
CA LYS A 491 -43.67 -1.68 11.20
C LYS A 491 -44.94 -2.51 11.23
N GLU A 492 -44.96 -3.61 10.46
CA GLU A 492 -46.11 -4.54 10.43
C GLU A 492 -46.33 -5.19 11.81
N GLU A 493 -45.26 -5.59 12.50
CA GLU A 493 -45.34 -6.12 13.87
C GLU A 493 -45.74 -5.05 14.87
N GLU A 494 -45.26 -3.81 14.71
CA GLU A 494 -45.63 -2.68 15.58
C GLU A 494 -47.14 -2.41 15.54
N ASP A 495 -47.72 -2.35 14.34
CA ASP A 495 -49.14 -2.13 14.15
C ASP A 495 -49.97 -3.31 14.70
N PHE A 496 -49.49 -4.54 14.53
CA PHE A 496 -50.13 -5.72 15.09
C PHE A 496 -50.08 -5.76 16.62
N VAL A 497 -48.94 -5.46 17.24
CA VAL A 497 -48.83 -5.43 18.71
C VAL A 497 -49.77 -4.37 19.29
N LYS A 498 -49.86 -3.18 18.66
CA LYS A 498 -50.85 -2.16 19.06
C LYS A 498 -52.29 -2.66 18.92
N LEU A 499 -52.62 -3.37 17.83
CA LEU A 499 -53.93 -3.98 17.64
C LEU A 499 -54.23 -5.06 18.70
N LEU A 500 -53.24 -5.86 19.07
CA LEU A 500 -53.34 -6.90 20.08
C LEU A 500 -53.58 -6.31 21.47
N GLU A 501 -52.81 -5.28 21.86
CA GLU A 501 -53.00 -4.51 23.10
C GLU A 501 -54.39 -3.87 23.15
N ALA A 502 -54.79 -3.18 22.08
CA ALA A 502 -56.12 -2.57 22.00
C ALA A 502 -57.26 -3.61 22.05
N SER A 503 -57.05 -4.79 21.47
CA SER A 503 -58.04 -5.90 21.53
C SER A 503 -58.13 -6.48 22.93
N ALA A 504 -57.01 -6.61 23.64
CA ALA A 504 -56.98 -7.07 25.03
C ALA A 504 -57.69 -6.07 25.97
N ASP A 505 -57.42 -4.77 25.82
CA ASP A 505 -58.12 -3.71 26.56
C ASP A 505 -59.61 -3.70 26.24
N PHE A 506 -59.97 -3.89 24.96
CA PHE A 506 -61.36 -3.99 24.54
C PHE A 506 -62.06 -5.19 25.16
N VAL A 507 -61.40 -6.36 25.22
CA VAL A 507 -61.91 -7.56 25.90
C VAL A 507 -62.21 -7.28 27.38
N LEU A 508 -61.27 -6.65 28.09
CA LEU A 508 -61.45 -6.31 29.51
C LEU A 508 -62.66 -5.39 29.70
N HIS A 509 -62.84 -4.43 28.79
CA HIS A 509 -63.99 -3.53 28.82
C HIS A 509 -65.30 -4.27 28.57
N ILE A 510 -65.42 -5.03 27.47
CA ILE A 510 -66.70 -5.69 27.12
C ILE A 510 -67.11 -6.75 28.15
N LEU A 511 -66.18 -7.51 28.71
CA LEU A 511 -66.49 -8.47 29.79
C LEU A 511 -67.04 -7.77 31.03
N SER A 512 -66.70 -6.49 31.26
CA SER A 512 -67.21 -5.73 32.38
C SER A 512 -68.62 -5.17 32.16
N VAL A 513 -69.03 -4.94 30.90
CA VAL A 513 -70.31 -4.32 30.54
C VAL A 513 -71.33 -5.28 29.93
N PHE A 514 -70.92 -6.37 29.30
CA PHE A 514 -71.79 -7.39 28.70
C PHE A 514 -72.09 -8.51 29.72
N ASP A 515 -72.92 -8.21 30.71
CA ASP A 515 -73.18 -9.10 31.85
C ASP A 515 -74.51 -9.89 31.74
N ILE A 516 -75.05 -10.00 30.52
CA ILE A 516 -76.25 -10.79 30.22
C ILE A 516 -75.83 -12.02 29.42
N GLU A 517 -76.42 -13.18 29.73
CA GLU A 517 -75.99 -14.53 29.29
C GLU A 517 -75.50 -14.60 27.82
N SER A 518 -76.33 -14.21 26.84
CA SER A 518 -75.96 -14.28 25.42
C SER A 518 -74.83 -13.31 25.00
N TYR A 519 -74.67 -12.19 25.70
CA TYR A 519 -73.64 -11.19 25.41
C TYR A 519 -72.32 -11.49 26.14
N ASP A 520 -72.40 -12.04 27.35
CA ASP A 520 -71.25 -12.54 28.12
C ASP A 520 -70.58 -13.71 27.40
N GLU A 521 -71.36 -14.66 26.88
CA GLU A 521 -70.83 -15.80 26.11
C GLU A 521 -69.99 -15.35 24.91
N GLU A 522 -70.47 -14.37 24.14
CA GLU A 522 -69.76 -13.90 22.95
C GLU A 522 -68.53 -13.04 23.34
N ALA A 523 -68.62 -12.24 24.41
CA ALA A 523 -67.47 -11.52 24.95
C ALA A 523 -66.38 -12.48 25.43
N ARG A 524 -66.75 -13.62 26.05
CA ARG A 524 -65.83 -14.69 26.44
C ARG A 524 -65.21 -15.39 25.23
N ARG A 525 -65.98 -15.68 24.18
CA ARG A 525 -65.45 -16.23 22.93
C ARG A 525 -64.40 -15.31 22.31
N PHE A 526 -64.65 -14.00 22.28
CA PHE A 526 -63.65 -13.04 21.80
C PHE A 526 -62.42 -12.97 22.71
N SER A 527 -62.61 -13.00 24.04
CA SER A 527 -61.50 -13.15 25.01
C SER A 527 -60.63 -14.37 24.72
N ASP A 528 -61.24 -15.52 24.49
CA ASP A 528 -60.51 -16.77 24.23
C ASP A 528 -59.76 -16.70 22.89
N LEU A 529 -60.35 -16.08 21.87
CA LEU A 529 -59.67 -15.79 20.60
C LEU A 529 -58.43 -14.90 20.81
N VAL A 530 -58.54 -13.82 21.59
CA VAL A 530 -57.39 -12.94 21.89
C VAL A 530 -56.29 -13.72 22.61
N LYS A 531 -56.61 -14.52 23.62
CA LYS A 531 -55.64 -15.38 24.34
C LYS A 531 -54.99 -16.41 23.43
N GLU A 532 -55.76 -17.01 22.52
CA GLU A 532 -55.26 -17.95 21.53
C GLU A 532 -54.26 -17.29 20.58
N VAL A 533 -54.59 -16.10 20.06
CA VAL A 533 -53.71 -15.34 19.17
C VAL A 533 -52.42 -14.94 19.90
N ILE A 534 -52.49 -14.47 21.16
CA ILE A 534 -51.30 -14.19 21.98
C ILE A 534 -50.42 -15.44 22.07
N SER A 535 -51.00 -16.59 22.44
CA SER A 535 -50.25 -17.84 22.61
C SER A 535 -49.59 -18.29 21.30
N GLN A 536 -50.31 -18.22 20.18
CA GLN A 536 -49.78 -18.60 18.86
C GLN A 536 -48.67 -17.67 18.37
N TYR A 537 -48.81 -16.36 18.64
CA TYR A 537 -47.76 -15.39 18.33
C TYR A 537 -46.48 -15.66 19.14
N GLU A 538 -46.61 -15.95 20.44
CA GLU A 538 -45.47 -16.28 21.29
C GLU A 538 -44.78 -17.59 20.90
N GLU A 539 -45.55 -18.63 20.59
CA GLU A 539 -45.01 -19.91 20.13
C GLU A 539 -44.27 -19.75 18.80
N PHE A 540 -44.87 -19.05 17.84
CA PHE A 540 -44.26 -18.80 16.54
C PHE A 540 -42.94 -18.02 16.67
N ALA A 541 -42.89 -17.01 17.54
CA ALA A 541 -41.67 -16.24 17.81
C ALA A 541 -40.53 -17.07 18.42
N ARG A 542 -40.84 -18.13 19.18
CA ARG A 542 -39.82 -19.04 19.74
C ARG A 542 -39.24 -19.99 18.70
N VAL A 543 -40.04 -20.40 17.71
CA VAL A 543 -39.65 -21.37 16.68
C VAL A 543 -38.79 -20.75 15.59
N ILE A 544 -38.98 -19.46 15.28
CA ILE A 544 -38.18 -18.78 14.26
C ILE A 544 -36.73 -18.58 14.74
N GLN A 545 -35.84 -19.40 14.18
CA GLN A 545 -34.39 -19.30 14.36
C GLN A 545 -33.68 -19.51 13.01
N PRO A 546 -33.72 -18.53 12.10
CA PRO A 546 -33.05 -18.65 10.82
C PRO A 546 -31.53 -18.76 11.02
N LYS A 547 -30.84 -19.48 10.15
CA LYS A 547 -29.38 -19.71 10.22
C LYS A 547 -28.60 -19.19 9.01
N SER A 548 -29.30 -18.77 7.96
CA SER A 548 -28.73 -18.24 6.74
C SER A 548 -29.46 -16.98 6.28
N PRO A 549 -28.84 -16.12 5.43
CA PRO A 549 -29.53 -14.96 4.86
C PRO A 549 -30.81 -15.32 4.10
N GLU A 550 -30.79 -16.45 3.38
CA GLU A 550 -31.95 -16.97 2.65
C GLU A 550 -33.09 -17.37 3.62
N GLU A 551 -32.75 -18.05 4.71
CA GLU A 551 -33.71 -18.39 5.78
C GLU A 551 -34.25 -17.15 6.48
N ILE A 552 -33.43 -16.09 6.66
CA ILE A 552 -33.91 -14.81 7.22
C ILE A 552 -34.97 -14.18 6.32
N GLN A 553 -34.72 -14.11 5.00
CA GLN A 553 -35.73 -13.55 4.08
C GLN A 553 -37.01 -14.38 4.06
N GLN A 554 -36.91 -15.71 4.20
CA GLN A 554 -38.06 -16.58 4.30
C GLN A 554 -38.82 -16.33 5.61
N ALA A 555 -38.10 -16.29 6.74
CA ALA A 555 -38.68 -16.00 8.06
C ALA A 555 -39.38 -14.64 8.10
N ILE A 556 -38.82 -13.61 7.46
CA ILE A 556 -39.46 -12.29 7.34
C ILE A 556 -40.79 -12.42 6.59
N ARG A 557 -40.81 -13.10 5.44
CA ARG A 557 -42.03 -13.29 4.63
C ARG A 557 -43.10 -14.10 5.34
N GLU A 558 -42.70 -15.16 6.04
CA GLU A 558 -43.61 -15.99 6.84
C GLU A 558 -44.17 -15.22 8.03
N SER A 559 -43.34 -14.41 8.69
CA SER A 559 -43.74 -13.54 9.80
C SER A 559 -44.78 -12.52 9.38
N SER A 560 -44.55 -11.79 8.28
CA SER A 560 -45.54 -10.85 7.73
C SER A 560 -46.90 -11.51 7.48
N LYS A 561 -46.92 -12.68 6.84
CA LYS A 561 -48.16 -13.42 6.57
C LYS A 561 -48.88 -13.87 7.83
N LYS A 562 -48.12 -14.32 8.85
CA LYS A 562 -48.69 -14.75 10.13
C LYS A 562 -49.26 -13.57 10.92
N ILE A 563 -48.54 -12.45 10.96
CA ILE A 563 -48.99 -11.20 11.56
C ILE A 563 -50.29 -10.72 10.91
N GLU A 564 -50.35 -10.68 9.58
CA GLU A 564 -51.55 -10.31 8.83
C GLU A 564 -52.73 -11.23 9.15
N HIS A 565 -52.49 -12.55 9.18
CA HIS A 565 -53.52 -13.53 9.55
C HIS A 565 -54.03 -13.34 10.98
N PHE A 566 -53.15 -13.10 11.95
CA PHE A 566 -53.54 -12.83 13.34
C PHE A 566 -54.32 -11.53 13.46
N GLY A 567 -53.88 -10.46 12.81
CA GLY A 567 -54.58 -9.18 12.77
C GLY A 567 -56.01 -9.32 12.22
N ALA A 568 -56.16 -10.00 11.07
CA ALA A 568 -57.47 -10.23 10.48
C ALA A 568 -58.40 -11.05 11.38
N ARG A 569 -57.88 -12.02 12.15
CA ARG A 569 -58.70 -12.78 13.13
C ARG A 569 -59.23 -11.87 14.25
N LEU A 570 -58.39 -11.00 14.78
CA LEU A 570 -58.76 -10.06 15.86
C LEU A 570 -59.81 -9.05 15.38
N GLU A 571 -59.61 -8.46 14.20
CA GLU A 571 -60.57 -7.53 13.60
C GLU A 571 -61.93 -8.19 13.35
N ASN A 572 -61.95 -9.41 12.79
CA ASN A 572 -63.18 -10.16 12.58
C ASN A 572 -63.91 -10.47 13.90
N GLY A 573 -63.18 -10.82 14.95
CA GLY A 573 -63.75 -11.03 16.29
C GLY A 573 -64.36 -9.75 16.87
N LYS A 574 -63.65 -8.62 16.74
CA LYS A 574 -64.13 -7.30 17.14
C LYS A 574 -65.39 -6.87 16.39
N ASP A 575 -65.43 -7.13 15.08
CA ASP A 575 -66.61 -6.89 14.25
C ASP A 575 -67.82 -7.73 14.67
N GLY A 576 -67.58 -8.97 15.13
CA GLY A 576 -68.62 -9.81 15.74
C GLY A 576 -69.28 -9.15 16.94
N ILE A 577 -68.47 -8.64 17.88
CA ILE A 577 -68.94 -7.91 19.06
C ILE A 577 -69.69 -6.63 18.66
N ASN A 578 -69.16 -5.85 17.71
CA ASN A 578 -69.81 -4.63 17.24
C ASN A 578 -71.18 -4.90 16.58
N LYS A 579 -71.30 -5.97 15.78
CA LYS A 579 -72.59 -6.39 15.21
C LYS A 579 -73.59 -6.77 16.30
N MET A 580 -73.14 -7.44 17.35
CA MET A 580 -73.98 -7.80 18.48
C MET A 580 -74.45 -6.57 19.27
N TRP A 581 -73.56 -5.59 19.50
CA TRP A 581 -73.93 -4.30 20.09
C TRP A 581 -74.97 -3.55 19.25
N ASN A 582 -74.78 -3.47 17.93
CA ASN A 582 -75.73 -2.80 17.05
C ASN A 582 -77.12 -3.43 17.11
N ARG A 583 -77.20 -4.77 17.20
CA ARG A 583 -78.48 -5.47 17.41
C ARG A 583 -79.14 -5.06 18.74
N TYR A 584 -78.38 -5.00 19.82
CA TYR A 584 -78.90 -4.52 21.11
C TYR A 584 -79.43 -3.08 21.03
N VAL A 585 -78.69 -2.19 20.37
CA VAL A 585 -79.11 -0.79 20.17
C VAL A 585 -80.41 -0.71 19.37
N GLU A 586 -80.55 -1.52 18.31
CA GLU A 586 -81.81 -1.61 17.55
C GLU A 586 -82.97 -2.07 18.43
N GLU A 587 -82.81 -3.17 19.17
CA GLU A 587 -83.83 -3.70 20.09
C GLU A 587 -84.21 -2.68 21.19
N ALA A 588 -83.24 -1.95 21.72
CA ALA A 588 -83.48 -0.92 22.73
C ALA A 588 -84.17 0.33 22.15
N ARG A 589 -83.87 0.71 20.90
CA ARG A 589 -84.57 1.80 20.20
C ARG A 589 -86.00 1.43 19.83
N GLU A 590 -86.24 0.18 19.42
CA GLU A 590 -87.59 -0.35 19.24
C GLU A 590 -88.38 -0.25 20.53
N PHE A 591 -87.79 -0.71 21.65
CA PHE A 591 -88.42 -0.58 22.98
C PHE A 591 -88.77 0.88 23.31
N ILE A 592 -87.83 1.83 23.15
CA ILE A 592 -88.09 3.26 23.43
C ILE A 592 -89.27 3.77 22.59
N ASN A 593 -89.27 3.48 21.29
CA ASN A 593 -90.36 3.89 20.39
C ASN A 593 -91.70 3.26 20.77
N ASP A 594 -91.72 1.98 21.16
CA ASP A 594 -92.92 1.27 21.59
C ASP A 594 -93.53 1.92 22.85
N ILE A 595 -92.69 2.23 23.85
CA ILE A 595 -93.14 2.94 25.05
C ILE A 595 -93.66 4.34 24.70
N GLU A 596 -92.94 5.12 23.88
CA GLU A 596 -93.38 6.45 23.48
C GLU A 596 -94.72 6.43 22.74
N ASN A 597 -94.95 5.42 21.89
CA ASN A 597 -96.21 5.24 21.20
C ASN A 597 -97.33 4.81 22.15
N MET A 598 -97.05 3.94 23.12
CA MET A 598 -98.00 3.61 24.19
C MET A 598 -98.40 4.86 24.97
N MET A 599 -97.43 5.70 25.37
CA MET A 599 -97.72 6.96 26.07
C MET A 599 -98.59 7.90 25.23
N LYS A 600 -98.43 7.93 23.90
CA LYS A 600 -99.31 8.71 23.00
C LYS A 600 -100.74 8.17 23.00
N VAL A 601 -100.91 6.85 22.90
CA VAL A 601 -102.23 6.18 22.87
C VAL A 601 -102.96 6.35 24.20
N LEU A 602 -102.23 6.20 25.31
CA LEU A 602 -102.78 6.18 26.67
C LEU A 602 -102.81 7.56 27.34
N LYS A 603 -102.40 8.63 26.63
CA LYS A 603 -102.25 10.00 27.17
C LYS A 603 -103.47 10.52 27.96
N ARG A 604 -104.69 10.12 27.58
CA ARG A 604 -105.94 10.55 28.24
C ARG A 604 -106.21 9.85 29.58
N PHE A 605 -105.52 8.75 29.84
CA PHE A 605 -105.68 7.90 31.02
C PHE A 605 -104.52 8.02 32.01
N ILE A 606 -103.42 8.63 31.60
CA ILE A 606 -102.29 8.96 32.50
C ILE A 606 -102.76 10.08 33.43
N MET A 607 -103.07 9.74 34.68
CA MET A 607 -103.63 10.68 35.66
C MET A 607 -102.55 11.42 36.47
N ASP A 608 -101.31 10.91 36.47
CA ASP A 608 -100.16 11.46 37.21
C ASP A 608 -99.10 12.06 36.25
N PRO A 609 -99.05 13.40 36.11
CA PRO A 609 -98.08 14.09 35.25
C PRO A 609 -96.62 13.94 35.69
N GLU A 610 -96.35 13.75 37.00
CA GLU A 610 -94.99 13.58 37.51
C GLU A 610 -94.44 12.20 37.14
N ARG A 611 -95.29 11.17 37.13
CA ARG A 611 -94.92 9.83 36.64
C ARG A 611 -94.71 9.79 35.14
N GLU A 612 -95.52 10.52 34.35
CA GLU A 612 -95.27 10.66 32.91
C GLU A 612 -93.88 11.27 32.64
N LYS A 613 -93.52 12.31 33.39
CA LYS A 613 -92.21 12.98 33.30
C LYS A 613 -91.07 12.05 33.74
N GLU A 614 -91.28 11.24 34.78
CA GLU A 614 -90.33 10.21 35.22
C GLU A 614 -90.06 9.18 34.11
N VAL A 615 -91.09 8.65 33.45
CA VAL A 615 -90.95 7.71 32.33
C VAL A 615 -90.17 8.34 31.17
N ARG A 616 -90.51 9.57 30.76
CA ARG A 616 -89.77 10.28 29.69
C ARG A 616 -88.32 10.54 30.05
N LYS A 617 -88.03 10.87 31.30
CA LYS A 617 -86.66 11.05 31.79
C LYS A 617 -85.85 9.77 31.67
N ILE A 618 -86.38 8.63 32.14
CA ILE A 618 -85.67 7.34 32.07
C ILE A 618 -85.48 6.89 30.62
N LEU A 619 -86.45 7.13 29.73
CA LEU A 619 -86.32 6.85 28.30
C LEU A 619 -85.23 7.70 27.64
N SER A 620 -85.15 9.00 27.97
CA SER A 620 -84.08 9.88 27.49
C SER A 620 -82.72 9.40 27.97
N GLU A 621 -82.59 9.07 29.26
CA GLU A 621 -81.36 8.53 29.84
C GLU A 621 -80.96 7.19 29.19
N LEU A 622 -81.92 6.30 28.92
CA LEU A 622 -81.67 5.04 28.21
C LEU A 622 -81.18 5.32 26.78
N ASN A 623 -81.83 6.24 26.05
CA ASN A 623 -81.45 6.63 24.70
C ASN A 623 -80.02 7.18 24.66
N ASP A 624 -79.66 8.04 25.63
CA ASP A 624 -78.31 8.62 25.72
C ASP A 624 -77.24 7.54 25.96
N HIS A 625 -77.55 6.51 26.75
CA HIS A 625 -76.63 5.40 27.03
C HIS A 625 -76.46 4.45 25.84
N ILE A 626 -77.52 4.19 25.05
CA ILE A 626 -77.43 3.31 23.87
C ILE A 626 -76.94 4.04 22.62
N ASN A 627 -76.97 5.37 22.58
CA ASN A 627 -76.54 6.17 21.42
C ASN A 627 -75.01 6.37 21.35
N VAL A 628 -74.26 5.32 21.66
CA VAL A 628 -72.81 5.27 21.49
C VAL A 628 -72.44 4.45 20.26
N LYS A 629 -71.43 4.91 19.51
CA LYS A 629 -71.03 4.30 18.22
C LYS A 629 -70.42 2.90 18.36
N SER A 630 -69.87 2.58 19.52
CA SER A 630 -69.13 1.34 19.80
C SER A 630 -69.35 0.94 21.25
N PRO A 631 -69.43 -0.37 21.57
CA PRO A 631 -69.52 -0.86 22.93
C PRO A 631 -68.30 -0.46 23.78
N GLU A 632 -67.18 -0.06 23.19
CA GLU A 632 -66.01 0.53 23.88
C GLU A 632 -66.34 1.78 24.70
N ASN A 633 -67.41 2.49 24.32
CA ASN A 633 -67.82 3.73 24.98
C ASN A 633 -68.98 3.50 25.96
N LEU A 634 -69.37 2.25 26.17
CA LEU A 634 -70.48 1.89 27.03
C LEU A 634 -70.07 2.04 28.49
N ARG A 635 -70.78 2.87 29.25
CA ARG A 635 -70.44 3.17 30.65
C ARG A 635 -71.26 2.37 31.67
N LYS A 636 -72.31 1.69 31.22
CA LYS A 636 -73.24 0.94 32.06
C LYS A 636 -73.30 -0.50 31.60
N LYS A 637 -73.55 -1.39 32.56
CA LYS A 637 -73.77 -2.81 32.26
C LYS A 637 -75.07 -3.00 31.48
N LEU A 638 -75.13 -4.00 30.60
CA LEU A 638 -76.35 -4.31 29.87
C LEU A 638 -77.50 -4.66 30.83
N SER A 639 -77.22 -5.35 31.95
CA SER A 639 -78.23 -5.63 32.98
C SER A 639 -78.80 -4.36 33.63
N GLU A 640 -78.00 -3.29 33.73
CA GLU A 640 -78.48 -1.99 34.21
C GLU A 640 -79.39 -1.32 33.17
N LEU A 641 -79.08 -1.45 31.88
CA LEU A 641 -79.94 -0.95 30.81
C LEU A 641 -81.26 -1.74 30.73
N GLU A 642 -81.23 -3.06 30.92
CA GLU A 642 -82.45 -3.88 31.03
C GLU A 642 -83.26 -3.52 32.28
N ARG A 643 -82.60 -3.22 33.41
CA ARG A 643 -83.29 -2.68 34.59
C ARG A 643 -83.91 -1.32 34.33
N MET A 644 -83.29 -0.46 33.52
CA MET A 644 -83.90 0.80 33.09
C MET A 644 -85.15 0.54 32.24
N LYS A 645 -85.11 -0.41 31.29
CA LYS A 645 -86.31 -0.83 30.53
C LYS A 645 -87.42 -1.34 31.46
N GLN A 646 -87.07 -2.16 32.46
CA GLN A 646 -88.04 -2.66 33.43
C GLN A 646 -88.61 -1.53 34.31
N LYS A 647 -87.76 -0.60 34.77
CA LYS A 647 -88.20 0.58 35.54
C LYS A 647 -89.15 1.46 34.74
N VAL A 648 -88.91 1.61 33.43
CA VAL A 648 -89.83 2.28 32.51
C VAL A 648 -91.18 1.59 32.49
N ARG A 649 -91.22 0.26 32.34
CA ARG A 649 -92.46 -0.53 32.38
C ARG A 649 -93.21 -0.39 33.70
N ASP A 650 -92.50 -0.51 34.83
CA ASP A 650 -93.12 -0.40 36.16
C ASP A 650 -93.63 1.02 36.43
N SER A 651 -92.89 2.05 36.03
CA SER A 651 -93.32 3.46 36.18
C SER A 651 -94.52 3.79 35.30
N LEU A 652 -94.55 3.25 34.07
CA LEU A 652 -95.70 3.37 33.17
C LEU A 652 -96.93 2.66 33.74
N TYR A 653 -96.74 1.48 34.33
CA TYR A 653 -97.82 0.74 35.00
C TYR A 653 -98.39 1.51 36.19
N GLU A 654 -97.54 2.03 37.09
CA GLU A 654 -98.01 2.79 38.25
C GLU A 654 -98.80 4.04 37.86
N ALA A 655 -98.45 4.67 36.73
CA ALA A 655 -99.19 5.81 36.17
C ALA A 655 -100.59 5.46 35.63
N LEU A 656 -100.87 4.16 35.42
CA LEU A 656 -102.06 3.64 34.75
C LEU A 656 -102.83 2.60 35.59
N LYS A 657 -102.34 2.22 36.77
CA LYS A 657 -102.86 1.08 37.56
C LYS A 657 -104.33 1.21 37.96
N ASP A 658 -104.83 2.45 38.07
CA ASP A 658 -106.23 2.72 38.41
C ASP A 658 -107.17 2.50 37.21
N VAL A 659 -106.61 2.35 36.00
CA VAL A 659 -107.33 2.15 34.73
C VAL A 659 -107.06 0.77 34.15
N LEU A 660 -105.80 0.33 34.15
CA LEU A 660 -105.34 -0.92 33.53
C LEU A 660 -104.58 -1.82 34.51
N THR A 661 -104.85 -3.12 34.48
CA THR A 661 -104.04 -4.13 35.18
C THR A 661 -102.71 -4.39 34.44
N ARG A 662 -101.75 -5.08 35.08
CA ARG A 662 -100.47 -5.42 34.42
C ARG A 662 -100.69 -6.28 33.18
N GLU A 663 -101.62 -7.22 33.24
CA GLU A 663 -101.95 -8.11 32.12
C GLU A 663 -102.56 -7.32 30.95
N GLU A 664 -103.43 -6.34 31.25
CA GLU A 664 -104.03 -5.44 30.27
C GLU A 664 -103.01 -4.51 29.61
N LEU A 665 -102.10 -3.92 30.40
CA LEU A 665 -101.04 -3.04 29.90
C LEU A 665 -100.02 -3.81 29.03
N SER A 666 -99.65 -5.03 29.42
CA SER A 666 -98.78 -5.89 28.62
C SER A 666 -99.43 -6.29 27.29
N LEU A 667 -100.74 -6.52 27.26
CA LEU A 667 -101.47 -6.77 26.01
C LEU A 667 -101.51 -5.52 25.12
N VAL A 668 -101.63 -4.32 25.71
CA VAL A 668 -101.51 -3.04 24.99
C VAL A 668 -100.09 -2.84 24.45
N GLU A 669 -99.04 -3.11 25.22
CA GLU A 669 -97.64 -3.07 24.79
C GLU A 669 -97.43 -3.96 23.57
N TYR A 670 -97.94 -5.19 23.62
CA TYR A 670 -97.87 -6.10 22.48
C TYR A 670 -98.58 -5.57 21.23
N ILE A 671 -99.82 -5.10 21.38
CA ILE A 671 -100.62 -4.61 20.26
C ILE A 671 -99.95 -3.36 19.66
N VAL A 672 -99.48 -2.43 20.50
CA VAL A 672 -98.77 -1.21 20.06
C VAL A 672 -97.47 -1.57 19.36
N ARG A 673 -96.68 -2.51 19.86
CA ARG A 673 -95.44 -2.99 19.21
C ARG A 673 -95.71 -3.59 17.83
N ARG A 674 -96.74 -4.42 17.69
CA ARG A 674 -97.12 -5.06 16.43
C ARG A 674 -97.74 -4.10 15.40
N ILE A 675 -98.48 -3.09 15.85
CA ILE A 675 -99.08 -2.05 15.00
C ILE A 675 -98.02 -0.99 14.63
N GLY A 676 -97.22 -0.56 15.59
CA GLY A 676 -96.21 0.49 15.48
C GLY A 676 -95.07 0.17 14.51
N GLY A 677 -94.72 -1.11 14.35
CA GLY A 677 -93.74 -1.56 13.35
C GLY A 677 -94.21 -1.46 11.89
N LYS A 678 -95.52 -1.28 11.62
CA LYS A 678 -96.06 -1.16 10.26
C LYS A 678 -96.24 0.33 9.93
N LYS A 679 -95.30 0.90 9.18
CA LYS A 679 -95.45 2.23 8.56
C LYS A 679 -96.63 2.23 7.59
N ARG A 680 -97.85 2.49 8.08
CA ARG A 680 -98.95 3.26 7.46
C ARG A 680 -100.27 3.04 8.21
N GLU A 681 -101.08 4.09 8.16
CA GLU A 681 -102.37 4.30 8.80
C GLU A 681 -103.29 3.06 8.76
N LYS A 682 -103.76 2.64 9.95
CA LYS A 682 -104.71 1.54 10.21
C LYS A 682 -104.15 0.11 10.04
N ALA A 683 -103.12 -0.25 10.81
CA ALA A 683 -102.77 -1.65 11.00
C ALA A 683 -103.78 -2.33 11.94
N TRP A 684 -104.64 -3.18 11.36
CA TRP A 684 -105.50 -4.09 12.11
C TRP A 684 -104.71 -5.36 12.47
N LEU A 685 -104.90 -5.86 13.68
CA LEU A 685 -104.34 -7.15 14.12
C LEU A 685 -105.44 -8.22 14.10
N PRO A 686 -105.20 -9.39 13.48
CA PRO A 686 -106.13 -10.51 13.56
C PRO A 686 -106.32 -10.95 15.01
N LEU A 687 -107.58 -11.14 15.44
CA LEU A 687 -107.92 -11.54 16.81
C LEU A 687 -107.22 -12.85 17.22
N LYS A 688 -107.06 -13.78 16.26
CA LYS A 688 -106.35 -15.04 16.44
C LYS A 688 -104.88 -14.84 16.85
N GLU A 689 -104.19 -13.88 16.25
CA GLU A 689 -102.79 -13.57 16.61
C GLU A 689 -102.68 -12.96 18.01
N VAL A 690 -103.69 -12.21 18.43
CA VAL A 690 -103.75 -11.63 19.79
C VAL A 690 -104.00 -12.72 20.83
N TYR A 691 -104.90 -13.68 20.55
CA TYR A 691 -105.14 -14.82 21.43
C TYR A 691 -103.95 -15.78 21.51
N ASP A 692 -103.32 -16.10 20.38
CA ASP A 692 -102.17 -16.99 20.34
C ASP A 692 -101.00 -16.41 21.16
N LEU A 693 -100.83 -15.09 21.15
CA LEU A 693 -99.82 -14.43 21.95
C LEU A 693 -100.20 -14.29 23.42
N ALA A 694 -101.43 -13.85 23.72
CA ALA A 694 -101.89 -13.76 25.11
C ALA A 694 -101.71 -15.10 25.83
N LYS A 695 -101.94 -16.21 25.13
CA LYS A 695 -101.68 -17.56 25.63
C LYS A 695 -100.20 -17.91 25.74
N ARG A 696 -99.38 -17.58 24.74
CA ARG A 696 -97.96 -17.97 24.68
C ARG A 696 -97.07 -17.15 25.62
N ASP A 697 -97.27 -15.84 25.65
CA ASP A 697 -96.31 -14.89 26.25
C ASP A 697 -96.83 -14.31 27.57
N LEU A 698 -98.16 -14.24 27.75
CA LEU A 698 -98.79 -13.71 28.97
C LEU A 698 -99.47 -14.81 29.83
N GLY A 699 -99.52 -16.05 29.34
CA GLY A 699 -100.16 -17.18 30.04
C GLY A 699 -101.68 -17.03 30.19
N LEU A 700 -102.30 -16.14 29.40
CA LEU A 700 -103.73 -15.84 29.46
C LEU A 700 -104.51 -16.80 28.56
N ASP A 701 -105.50 -17.45 29.13
CA ASP A 701 -106.48 -18.27 28.42
C ASP A 701 -107.48 -17.40 27.63
N SER A 702 -108.06 -18.00 26.58
CA SER A 702 -108.90 -17.29 25.61
C SER A 702 -110.07 -16.49 26.23
N PRO A 703 -110.79 -16.98 27.26
CA PRO A 703 -111.87 -16.22 27.89
C PRO A 703 -111.38 -14.94 28.57
N LYS A 704 -110.26 -15.04 29.31
CA LYS A 704 -109.65 -13.92 30.04
C LYS A 704 -109.08 -12.87 29.10
N THR A 705 -108.50 -13.32 27.97
CA THR A 705 -108.04 -12.44 26.90
C THR A 705 -109.20 -11.70 26.24
N GLU A 706 -110.34 -12.36 26.02
CA GLU A 706 -111.52 -11.74 25.42
C GLU A 706 -112.15 -10.69 26.35
N GLU A 707 -112.17 -10.95 27.65
CA GLU A 707 -112.59 -10.00 28.68
C GLU A 707 -111.72 -8.74 28.68
N ILE A 708 -110.40 -8.91 28.69
CA ILE A 708 -109.43 -7.81 28.61
C ILE A 708 -109.63 -7.00 27.31
N LEU A 709 -109.79 -7.66 26.17
CA LEU A 709 -109.99 -6.97 24.89
C LEU A 709 -111.29 -6.17 24.87
N LYS A 710 -112.40 -6.72 25.36
CA LYS A 710 -113.68 -6.00 25.49
C LYS A 710 -113.51 -4.75 26.35
N LYS A 711 -112.87 -4.88 27.52
CA LYS A 711 -112.59 -3.74 28.40
C LYS A 711 -111.74 -2.67 27.71
N LEU A 712 -110.68 -3.06 27.00
CA LEU A 712 -109.82 -2.12 26.27
C LEU A 712 -110.56 -1.42 25.11
N ILE A 713 -111.53 -2.08 24.47
CA ILE A 713 -112.40 -1.48 23.44
C ILE A 713 -113.41 -0.51 24.06
N GLU A 714 -114.03 -0.88 25.19
CA GLU A 714 -114.98 -0.03 25.92
C GLU A 714 -114.32 1.25 26.45
N LEU A 715 -113.08 1.14 26.93
CA LEU A 715 -112.25 2.30 27.31
C LEU A 715 -111.80 3.14 26.10
N GLY A 716 -112.07 2.70 24.86
CA GLY A 716 -111.70 3.42 23.65
C GLY A 716 -110.19 3.41 23.35
N ILE A 717 -109.42 2.57 24.05
CA ILE A 717 -107.98 2.37 23.86
C ILE A 717 -107.75 1.56 22.57
N LEU A 718 -108.59 0.54 22.36
CA LEU A 718 -108.62 -0.28 21.15
C LEU A 718 -109.91 -0.04 20.36
N LYS A 719 -109.89 -0.34 19.07
CA LYS A 719 -111.09 -0.38 18.23
C LYS A 719 -111.24 -1.76 17.62
N GLN A 720 -112.43 -2.33 17.70
CA GLN A 720 -112.75 -3.57 17.01
C GLN A 720 -113.16 -3.26 15.56
N GLY A 721 -112.58 -4.01 14.63
CA GLY A 721 -112.91 -3.95 13.22
C GLY A 721 -113.49 -5.29 12.80
N VAL A 722 -114.47 -5.25 11.89
CA VAL A 722 -115.05 -6.46 11.30
C VAL A 722 -114.46 -6.62 9.90
N THR A 723 -113.72 -7.69 9.67
CA THR A 723 -113.28 -8.09 8.35
C THR A 723 -114.40 -8.86 7.68
N LEU A 724 -114.92 -8.36 6.54
CA LEU A 724 -115.88 -9.09 5.72
C LEU A 724 -115.14 -10.21 4.99
N ALA A 725 -114.90 -11.33 5.68
CA ALA A 725 -114.54 -12.59 5.04
C ALA A 725 -115.83 -13.35 4.72
N SER A 726 -116.22 -13.29 3.45
CA SER A 726 -117.26 -14.13 2.86
C SER A 726 -116.91 -15.61 3.03
N THR A 727 -117.90 -16.39 3.47
CA THR A 727 -117.95 -17.85 3.36
C THR A 727 -117.58 -18.32 1.95
N SER A 728 -116.40 -18.96 1.81
CA SER A 728 -116.22 -20.27 1.14
C SER A 728 -115.06 -21.00 1.81
#